data_AF-R9AVK8-F1
#
_entry.id   AF-R9AVK8-F1
#
_cell.length_a   1.000
_cell.length_b   1.000
_cell.length_c   1.000
_cell.angle_alpha   90.00
_cell.angle_beta   90.00
_cell.angle_gamma   90.00
#
_symmetry.space_group_name_H-M   'P 1'
#
loop_
_entity.id
_entity.type
_entity.pdbx_description
1 polymer ?
#
loop_
_entity_poly.entity_id
_entity_poly.type
_entity_poly.pdbx_seq_one_letter_code
_entity_poly.pdbx_strand_id
1 'polypeptide(L)'
;MLASFLSLFGLLSTYTTLYPPFEQDDWRAVNDQLRGGSSTSHFDVVDDGQSGLFYGILDTQTLGGAGFASQNTVFDSPVNLSNDDGLVLDIIDVDTTGPHTFTLNLKNTQAGYRNDGRRQSSLVYESDFTAEKAGRVKMPWDSFKATYRGKRVHDAAPLDTAHITELSFMCRSMFQQVPDGPFHIKVGALQAYRGWHYSFQVADSIREILPDTDELVVEYLAGYLTDEDVEESDILHSLALPMLASASVKATHDRSLLEQLEKMLQPLLPHRESLQPSEPAKLENAFSMRAADSMSKTVALEGSVDLESATKGHVSRVDLKKLEKAEAKIKAKMEKRSKRDLYQGSKLLDAQKTQQSYEELFMQVNPLNFDKGKSKDVLLHNVDVSMGSNKILTSATLQVAQGKRYGWIGRNGAGKSTVLRAMALREVPVPNHISILYVEQEIIGDDTTAIESVLAADIWRTHYINQELELNGNLQSIEDKITAGEDAASLGSERDELATQLGECQEKLVEMEAHMGPIKAAFLLAGLGFSESDQQKPTSSFSGGWRMRLALARALFVQPDLLLLDEPSNMLDLNALAWLEDYLQTWPSTILVVSHDRAFLDHVATDIIHQHSERLDYYKGNFSQFYETKTERGKNELREYESQLQYRQHLQAFVDRWRYNAARASQAQSKIKILEKLPELHPPETEDSESFKFPDAEKISPPLLQLDNITFGYSPEKTILKDVDLDVSYDSRIAIVGPNGAGKSTLLKLLIGELSPSKGQLNRNGRLRVAYFTQHHMDQLDLNMSPLQFTQARFPGRTAEQYRSFLGTFGIRGSTSLRLIGTLSGGQKSRLAFAMLALQNPHILLLDEPTNHLDMEGLDALMDALKVWNGGSIVISHDERFITTVARELWVCANGTVTKFKGDVQAYKSLIVQNIKDKPT
;
A
#
# COMPACT_ATOMS: atom_id res chain seq x y z
N MET A 1 -22.89 -33.47 54.29
CA MET A 1 -23.82 -32.44 54.78
C MET A 1 -23.31 -31.02 54.49
N LEU A 2 -22.09 -30.64 54.89
CA LEU A 2 -21.50 -29.32 54.57
C LEU A 2 -21.35 -29.05 53.06
N ALA A 3 -20.93 -30.04 52.27
CA ALA A 3 -20.85 -29.90 50.81
C ALA A 3 -22.23 -29.71 50.12
N SER A 4 -23.28 -30.36 50.64
CA SER A 4 -24.65 -30.20 50.15
C SER A 4 -25.26 -28.85 50.57
N PHE A 5 -24.84 -28.31 51.72
CA PHE A 5 -25.27 -26.99 52.21
C PHE A 5 -24.63 -25.85 51.40
N LEU A 6 -23.37 -26.01 50.97
CA LEU A 6 -22.66 -25.03 50.13
C LEU A 6 -23.13 -25.06 48.66
N SER A 7 -23.62 -26.20 48.17
CA SER A 7 -24.23 -26.28 46.82
C SER A 7 -25.56 -25.54 46.69
N LEU A 8 -26.28 -25.34 47.81
CA LEU A 8 -27.56 -24.61 47.82
C LEU A 8 -27.39 -23.08 47.81
N PHE A 9 -26.18 -22.56 48.08
CA PHE A 9 -25.89 -21.12 48.22
C PHE A 9 -24.85 -20.56 47.24
N GLY A 10 -24.39 -21.35 46.26
CA GLY A 10 -23.61 -20.82 45.12
C GLY A 10 -22.23 -20.24 45.44
N LEU A 11 -21.60 -20.60 46.56
CA LEU A 11 -20.36 -19.99 47.05
C LEU A 11 -19.05 -20.70 46.64
N LEU A 12 -19.03 -21.37 45.48
CA LEU A 12 -17.81 -21.95 44.89
C LEU A 12 -17.77 -21.61 43.40
N SER A 13 -16.61 -21.20 42.89
CA SER A 13 -16.38 -21.17 41.43
C SER A 13 -16.62 -22.58 40.91
N THR A 14 -17.72 -22.76 40.18
CA THR A 14 -18.08 -24.07 39.63
C THR A 14 -17.20 -24.29 38.41
N TYR A 15 -16.13 -25.06 38.59
CA TYR A 15 -15.34 -25.59 37.49
C TYR A 15 -16.00 -26.87 36.99
N THR A 16 -16.44 -26.89 35.73
CA THR A 16 -16.90 -28.11 35.07
C THR A 16 -15.68 -28.78 34.45
N THR A 17 -15.22 -29.90 35.01
CA THR A 17 -14.02 -30.58 34.50
C THR A 17 -14.35 -31.31 33.20
N LEU A 18 -13.64 -30.99 32.13
CA LEU A 18 -13.74 -31.67 30.83
C LEU A 18 -12.76 -32.84 30.73
N TYR A 19 -11.56 -32.68 31.28
CA TYR A 19 -10.55 -33.72 31.47
C TYR A 19 -9.76 -33.46 32.76
N PRO A 20 -9.28 -34.47 33.52
CA PRO A 20 -9.29 -35.94 33.29
C PRO A 20 -10.63 -36.68 33.57
N PRO A 21 -10.75 -37.97 33.16
CA PRO A 21 -9.69 -38.86 32.64
C PRO A 21 -9.32 -38.57 31.18
N PHE A 22 -8.03 -38.36 30.92
CA PHE A 22 -7.48 -38.42 29.56
C PHE A 22 -7.32 -39.90 29.20
N GLU A 23 -7.90 -40.36 28.08
CA GLU A 23 -7.73 -41.72 27.59
C GLU A 23 -6.76 -41.75 26.39
N GLN A 24 -5.89 -42.78 26.31
CA GLN A 24 -4.82 -42.83 25.32
C GLN A 24 -5.34 -43.07 23.88
N ASP A 25 -6.50 -43.72 23.73
CA ASP A 25 -7.12 -44.00 22.42
C ASP A 25 -8.06 -42.87 21.91
N ASP A 26 -8.30 -41.84 22.73
CA ASP A 26 -9.19 -40.71 22.41
C ASP A 26 -8.55 -39.66 21.50
N TRP A 27 -7.21 -39.64 21.42
CA TRP A 27 -6.45 -38.61 20.72
C TRP A 27 -5.86 -39.14 19.42
N ARG A 28 -6.14 -38.45 18.32
CA ARG A 28 -5.66 -38.83 16.98
C ARG A 28 -4.75 -37.75 16.40
N ALA A 29 -3.64 -38.19 15.84
CA ALA A 29 -2.68 -37.30 15.20
C ALA A 29 -3.22 -36.75 13.88
N VAL A 30 -3.21 -35.43 13.72
CA VAL A 30 -3.49 -34.73 12.47
C VAL A 30 -2.28 -33.87 12.13
N ASN A 31 -1.25 -34.51 11.58
CA ASN A 31 0.06 -33.90 11.30
C ASN A 31 0.23 -33.56 9.80
N ASP A 32 1.23 -32.72 9.49
CA ASP A 32 1.52 -32.19 8.14
C ASP A 32 1.99 -33.23 7.10
N GLN A 33 2.11 -34.50 7.47
CA GLN A 33 2.53 -35.60 6.57
C GLN A 33 1.62 -35.75 5.34
N LEU A 34 0.33 -35.39 5.45
CA LEU A 34 -0.62 -35.39 4.32
C LEU A 34 -0.38 -34.25 3.30
N ARG A 35 0.43 -33.24 3.65
CA ARG A 35 0.81 -32.09 2.81
C ARG A 35 2.30 -32.10 2.41
N GLY A 36 3.03 -33.18 2.73
CA GLY A 36 4.45 -33.32 2.42
C GLY A 36 5.41 -32.76 3.47
N GLY A 37 4.93 -32.37 4.65
CA GLY A 37 5.76 -31.91 5.77
C GLY A 37 6.22 -33.04 6.69
N SER A 38 7.22 -32.75 7.53
CA SER A 38 7.91 -33.69 8.45
C SER A 38 7.53 -33.52 9.92
N SER A 39 6.67 -32.55 10.26
CA SER A 39 6.24 -32.30 11.65
C SER A 39 5.46 -33.49 12.22
N THR A 40 5.71 -33.81 13.49
CA THR A 40 5.06 -34.93 14.20
C THR A 40 4.58 -34.51 15.57
N SER A 41 3.47 -35.10 16.04
CA SER A 41 2.93 -34.93 17.39
C SER A 41 2.38 -36.24 17.92
N HIS A 42 2.42 -36.39 19.24
CA HIS A 42 1.91 -37.51 20.03
C HIS A 42 1.20 -36.95 21.27
N PHE A 43 0.21 -37.68 21.77
CA PHE A 43 -0.47 -37.38 23.03
C PHE A 43 -0.53 -38.66 23.88
N ASP A 44 0.20 -38.68 25.00
CA ASP A 44 0.26 -39.84 25.89
C ASP A 44 -0.32 -39.50 27.27
N VAL A 45 -0.89 -40.51 27.94
CA VAL A 45 -1.36 -40.38 29.33
C VAL A 45 -0.25 -40.86 30.24
N VAL A 46 0.21 -40.01 31.16
CA VAL A 46 1.35 -40.30 32.05
C VAL A 46 0.88 -41.11 33.28
N ASP A 47 1.73 -42.02 33.79
CA ASP A 47 1.49 -43.08 34.79
C ASP A 47 0.70 -42.73 36.09
N ASP A 48 0.41 -41.46 36.36
CA ASP A 48 -0.53 -41.03 37.42
C ASP A 48 -2.02 -41.16 37.01
N GLY A 49 -2.31 -41.55 35.76
CA GLY A 49 -3.66 -41.83 35.26
C GLY A 49 -4.59 -40.61 35.12
N GLN A 50 -4.06 -39.39 35.34
CA GLN A 50 -4.86 -38.15 35.35
C GLN A 50 -4.26 -36.98 34.56
N SER A 51 -3.03 -37.09 34.03
CA SER A 51 -2.40 -36.00 33.26
C SER A 51 -2.07 -36.43 31.84
N GLY A 52 -2.37 -35.57 30.87
CA GLY A 52 -2.04 -35.76 29.46
C GLY A 52 -0.72 -35.07 29.08
N LEU A 53 0.04 -35.69 28.18
CA LEU A 53 1.33 -35.22 27.70
C LEU A 53 1.29 -35.02 26.19
N PHE A 54 1.35 -33.77 25.75
CA PHE A 54 1.41 -33.41 24.33
C PHE A 54 2.83 -33.07 23.93
N TYR A 55 3.42 -33.85 23.02
CA TYR A 55 4.81 -33.68 22.61
C TYR A 55 5.05 -34.04 21.15
N GLY A 56 6.14 -33.54 20.57
CA GLY A 56 6.42 -33.75 19.16
C GLY A 56 7.65 -33.01 18.66
N ILE A 57 7.86 -33.04 17.35
CA ILE A 57 8.92 -32.31 16.66
C ILE A 57 8.28 -31.40 15.62
N LEU A 58 8.55 -30.10 15.73
CA LEU A 58 8.12 -29.10 14.77
C LEU A 58 9.25 -28.84 13.77
N ASP A 59 8.95 -29.01 12.49
CA ASP A 59 9.87 -28.74 11.37
C ASP A 59 9.20 -27.77 10.39
N THR A 60 9.72 -26.55 10.30
CA THR A 60 9.21 -25.50 9.39
C THR A 60 9.92 -25.48 8.03
N GLN A 61 11.00 -26.25 7.83
CA GLN A 61 11.83 -26.19 6.62
C GLN A 61 11.17 -26.88 5.43
N THR A 62 10.49 -27.99 5.67
CA THR A 62 9.86 -28.80 4.61
C THR A 62 8.67 -28.11 3.94
N LEU A 63 8.03 -27.14 4.60
CA LEU A 63 6.85 -26.42 4.12
C LEU A 63 7.10 -24.91 3.93
N GLY A 64 8.32 -24.52 3.58
CA GLY A 64 8.64 -23.15 3.17
C GLY A 64 8.56 -22.11 4.29
N GLY A 65 8.87 -22.51 5.53
CA GLY A 65 8.92 -21.63 6.70
C GLY A 65 7.68 -21.67 7.60
N ALA A 66 6.72 -22.58 7.36
CA ALA A 66 5.57 -22.82 8.24
C ALA A 66 5.46 -24.31 8.57
N GLY A 67 5.13 -24.63 9.82
CA GLY A 67 4.92 -26.01 10.26
C GLY A 67 3.88 -26.07 11.36
N PHE A 68 3.06 -27.13 11.36
CA PHE A 68 2.15 -27.42 12.47
C PHE A 68 2.12 -28.91 12.84
N ALA A 69 1.88 -29.16 14.12
CA ALA A 69 1.71 -30.49 14.67
C ALA A 69 0.48 -30.48 15.60
N SER A 70 -0.49 -31.38 15.38
CA SER A 70 -1.76 -31.33 16.12
C SER A 70 -2.32 -32.69 16.50
N GLN A 71 -2.98 -32.73 17.66
CA GLN A 71 -3.67 -33.89 18.23
C GLN A 71 -5.11 -33.49 18.54
N ASN A 72 -6.08 -34.27 18.07
CA ASN A 72 -7.49 -33.96 18.26
C ASN A 72 -8.27 -35.11 18.89
N THR A 73 -9.33 -34.77 19.61
CA THR A 73 -10.30 -35.69 20.17
C THR A 73 -11.72 -35.25 19.80
N VAL A 74 -12.61 -36.22 19.61
CA VAL A 74 -14.01 -36.00 19.22
C VAL A 74 -14.88 -36.46 20.37
N PHE A 75 -15.77 -35.60 20.84
CA PHE A 75 -16.71 -35.97 21.89
C PHE A 75 -17.81 -36.86 21.33
N ASP A 76 -18.12 -37.97 22.02
CA ASP A 76 -19.19 -38.90 21.63
C ASP A 76 -20.58 -38.23 21.57
N SER A 77 -20.79 -37.21 22.40
CA SER A 77 -21.97 -36.34 22.38
C SER A 77 -21.54 -34.86 22.46
N PRO A 78 -22.23 -33.93 21.77
CA PRO A 78 -21.89 -32.51 21.86
C PRO A 78 -21.92 -32.01 23.31
N VAL A 79 -20.86 -31.33 23.72
CA VAL A 79 -20.71 -30.75 25.05
C VAL A 79 -21.34 -29.36 25.06
N ASN A 80 -22.25 -29.13 26.02
CA ASN A 80 -22.89 -27.85 26.22
C ASN A 80 -22.20 -27.06 27.34
N LEU A 81 -21.53 -25.98 26.96
CA LEU A 81 -20.82 -25.02 27.82
C LEU A 81 -21.44 -23.61 27.75
N SER A 82 -22.72 -23.51 27.36
CA SER A 82 -23.40 -22.21 27.17
C SER A 82 -23.54 -21.37 28.45
N ASN A 83 -23.37 -22.01 29.61
CA ASN A 83 -23.48 -21.39 30.92
C ASN A 83 -22.12 -21.08 31.54
N ASP A 84 -21.02 -21.32 30.83
CA ASP A 84 -19.65 -21.08 31.27
C ASP A 84 -19.07 -19.85 30.55
N ASP A 85 -18.04 -19.20 31.10
CA ASP A 85 -17.46 -17.94 30.55
C ASP A 85 -16.15 -18.17 29.78
N GLY A 86 -15.59 -19.37 29.89
CA GLY A 86 -14.39 -19.78 29.16
C GLY A 86 -13.82 -21.09 29.65
N LEU A 87 -12.61 -21.40 29.17
CA LEU A 87 -11.84 -22.59 29.54
C LEU A 87 -10.61 -22.20 30.36
N VAL A 88 -10.20 -23.08 31.29
CA VAL A 88 -8.93 -23.00 32.00
C VAL A 88 -8.16 -24.29 31.77
N LEU A 89 -6.90 -24.13 31.36
CA LEU A 89 -5.94 -25.21 31.21
C LEU A 89 -4.96 -25.17 32.38
N ASP A 90 -4.84 -26.27 33.13
CA ASP A 90 -3.86 -26.42 34.20
C ASP A 90 -2.59 -27.09 33.64
N ILE A 91 -1.50 -26.34 33.57
CA ILE A 91 -0.23 -26.78 32.99
C ILE A 91 0.69 -27.19 34.15
N ILE A 92 1.03 -28.48 34.20
CA ILE A 92 1.88 -29.05 35.25
C ILE A 92 3.35 -28.79 34.96
N ASP A 93 3.76 -28.96 33.70
CA ASP A 93 5.17 -28.86 33.30
C ASP A 93 5.30 -28.53 31.81
N VAL A 94 6.35 -27.80 31.46
CA VAL A 94 6.68 -27.42 30.08
C VAL A 94 8.19 -27.52 29.91
N ASP A 95 8.64 -28.41 29.04
CA ASP A 95 10.06 -28.55 28.71
C ASP A 95 10.22 -28.33 27.21
N THR A 96 10.41 -27.07 26.84
CA THR A 96 10.54 -26.66 25.45
C THR A 96 11.91 -26.05 25.23
N THR A 97 12.61 -26.48 24.17
CA THR A 97 13.93 -25.91 23.79
C THR A 97 13.85 -24.47 23.27
N GLY A 98 12.66 -23.86 23.25
CA GLY A 98 12.38 -22.46 22.91
C GLY A 98 10.90 -22.10 23.12
N PRO A 99 10.50 -20.82 22.97
CA PRO A 99 9.13 -20.36 23.26
C PRO A 99 8.15 -20.80 22.15
N HIS A 100 7.63 -22.01 22.25
CA HIS A 100 6.61 -22.52 21.32
C HIS A 100 5.25 -21.86 21.59
N THR A 101 4.53 -21.51 20.53
CA THR A 101 3.13 -21.06 20.63
C THR A 101 2.21 -22.26 20.49
N PHE A 102 1.38 -22.48 21.51
CA PHE A 102 0.36 -23.52 21.53
C PHE A 102 -0.99 -22.90 21.19
N THR A 103 -1.85 -23.68 20.53
CA THR A 103 -3.18 -23.26 20.14
C THR A 103 -4.18 -24.33 20.56
N LEU A 104 -5.26 -23.91 21.22
CA LEU A 104 -6.42 -24.75 21.50
C LEU A 104 -7.49 -24.48 20.46
N ASN A 105 -7.98 -25.52 19.78
CA ASN A 105 -9.03 -25.38 18.79
C ASN A 105 -10.32 -26.10 19.19
N LEU A 106 -11.45 -25.47 18.89
CA LEU A 106 -12.80 -26.00 19.09
C LEU A 106 -13.59 -26.04 17.77
N LYS A 107 -14.49 -27.00 17.63
CA LYS A 107 -15.44 -27.07 16.51
C LYS A 107 -16.84 -27.49 16.93
N ASN A 108 -17.82 -26.95 16.22
CA ASN A 108 -19.25 -27.19 16.50
C ASN A 108 -19.87 -28.27 15.60
N THR A 109 -19.11 -28.76 14.61
CA THR A 109 -19.56 -29.78 13.67
C THR A 109 -18.48 -30.83 13.48
N GLN A 110 -18.86 -32.11 13.55
CA GLN A 110 -17.97 -33.20 13.16
C GLN A 110 -17.76 -33.15 11.64
N ALA A 111 -16.54 -32.82 11.20
CA ALA A 111 -16.22 -32.75 9.79
C ALA A 111 -16.26 -34.14 9.14
N GLY A 112 -17.08 -34.30 8.09
CA GLY A 112 -17.17 -35.53 7.29
C GLY A 112 -15.90 -35.81 6.48
N TYR A 113 -15.72 -37.07 6.08
CA TYR A 113 -14.64 -37.48 5.20
C TYR A 113 -15.11 -37.46 3.74
N ARG A 114 -14.23 -36.99 2.85
CA ARG A 114 -14.40 -37.13 1.39
C ARG A 114 -14.13 -38.58 0.98
N ASN A 115 -14.60 -38.97 -0.21
CA ASN A 115 -14.41 -40.31 -0.79
C ASN A 115 -12.93 -40.70 -1.00
N ASP A 116 -12.00 -39.74 -0.93
CA ASP A 116 -10.55 -39.93 -1.01
C ASP A 116 -9.89 -40.15 0.37
N GLY A 117 -10.69 -40.30 1.44
CA GLY A 117 -10.21 -40.46 2.82
C GLY A 117 -9.76 -39.15 3.48
N ARG A 118 -9.82 -38.00 2.78
CA ARG A 118 -9.44 -36.70 3.35
C ARG A 118 -10.60 -36.04 4.07
N ARG A 119 -10.32 -35.46 5.23
CA ARG A 119 -11.32 -34.73 6.02
C ARG A 119 -11.73 -33.44 5.32
N GLN A 120 -13.04 -33.16 5.21
CA GLN A 120 -13.52 -31.88 4.69
C GLN A 120 -13.09 -30.75 5.62
N SER A 121 -12.63 -29.64 5.05
CA SER A 121 -12.31 -28.44 5.84
C SER A 121 -13.61 -27.82 6.36
N SER A 122 -13.71 -27.68 7.67
CA SER A 122 -14.80 -27.00 8.37
C SER A 122 -14.28 -25.73 9.06
N LEU A 123 -15.20 -24.89 9.55
CA LEU A 123 -14.86 -23.76 10.41
C LEU A 123 -14.26 -24.27 11.73
N VAL A 124 -13.24 -23.56 12.23
CA VAL A 124 -12.53 -23.87 13.47
C VAL A 124 -12.41 -22.60 14.30
N TYR A 125 -12.50 -22.71 15.62
CA TYR A 125 -12.30 -21.58 16.53
C TYR A 125 -11.01 -21.79 17.29
N GLU A 126 -10.05 -20.88 17.16
CA GLU A 126 -8.67 -21.04 17.67
C GLU A 126 -8.37 -20.00 18.74
N SER A 127 -7.73 -20.42 19.84
CA SER A 127 -7.18 -19.54 20.87
C SER A 127 -5.71 -19.86 21.10
N ASP A 128 -4.83 -18.89 20.89
CA ASP A 128 -3.38 -19.04 21.07
C ASP A 128 -2.97 -18.73 22.51
N PHE A 129 -1.99 -19.48 23.03
CA PHE A 129 -1.36 -19.24 24.31
C PHE A 129 0.11 -19.65 24.30
N THR A 130 0.91 -18.99 25.13
CA THR A 130 2.30 -19.33 25.40
C THR A 130 2.43 -19.84 26.83
N ALA A 131 3.22 -20.88 27.02
CA ALA A 131 3.46 -21.47 28.34
C ALA A 131 4.98 -21.57 28.55
N GLU A 132 5.52 -20.76 29.46
CA GLU A 132 6.96 -20.76 29.78
C GLU A 132 7.26 -21.48 31.11
N LYS A 133 6.25 -21.67 31.96
CA LYS A 133 6.32 -22.34 33.28
C LYS A 133 4.98 -23.00 33.62
N ALA A 134 4.97 -23.87 34.63
CA ALA A 134 3.76 -24.44 35.21
C ALA A 134 2.80 -23.34 35.72
N GLY A 135 1.50 -23.51 35.49
CA GLY A 135 0.48 -22.54 35.86
C GLY A 135 -0.85 -22.73 35.14
N ARG A 136 -1.84 -21.90 35.49
CA ARG A 136 -3.18 -21.94 34.88
C ARG A 136 -3.33 -20.89 33.78
N VAL A 137 -3.74 -21.32 32.60
CA VAL A 137 -4.03 -20.44 31.46
C VAL A 137 -5.55 -20.32 31.30
N LYS A 138 -6.09 -19.12 31.54
CA LYS A 138 -7.52 -18.81 31.32
C LYS A 138 -7.75 -18.34 29.89
N MET A 139 -8.75 -18.90 29.22
CA MET A 139 -9.15 -18.60 27.85
C MET A 139 -10.65 -18.23 27.83
N PRO A 140 -11.01 -16.94 27.91
CA PRO A 140 -12.40 -16.51 27.80
C PRO A 140 -12.94 -16.77 26.39
N TRP A 141 -14.26 -16.93 26.22
CA TRP A 141 -14.83 -17.21 24.88
C TRP A 141 -14.44 -16.17 23.81
N ASP A 142 -14.25 -14.91 24.19
CA ASP A 142 -13.83 -13.83 23.30
C ASP A 142 -12.42 -14.00 22.71
N SER A 143 -11.57 -14.84 23.33
CA SER A 143 -10.22 -15.13 22.81
C SER A 143 -10.27 -16.06 21.60
N PHE A 144 -11.33 -16.85 21.42
CA PHE A 144 -11.47 -17.79 20.32
C PHE A 144 -11.85 -17.07 19.03
N LYS A 145 -10.99 -17.17 18.01
CA LYS A 145 -11.21 -16.54 16.69
C LYS A 145 -11.56 -17.59 15.64
N ALA A 146 -12.57 -17.30 14.83
CA ALA A 146 -12.99 -18.18 13.75
C ALA A 146 -11.97 -18.19 12.61
N THR A 147 -11.50 -19.38 12.23
CA THR A 147 -10.57 -19.62 11.14
C THR A 147 -11.11 -20.69 10.18
N TYR A 148 -10.77 -20.56 8.90
CA TYR A 148 -11.00 -21.57 7.88
C TYR A 148 -9.69 -21.83 7.15
N ARG A 149 -9.16 -23.06 7.27
CA ARG A 149 -7.83 -23.45 6.76
C ARG A 149 -6.69 -22.53 7.27
N GLY A 150 -6.75 -22.12 8.54
CA GLY A 150 -5.73 -21.27 9.16
C GLY A 150 -5.80 -19.78 8.80
N LYS A 151 -6.79 -19.36 8.00
CA LYS A 151 -7.07 -17.93 7.73
C LYS A 151 -8.25 -17.47 8.56
N ARG A 152 -8.16 -16.28 9.16
CA ARG A 152 -9.27 -15.68 9.93
C ARG A 152 -10.46 -15.37 9.02
N VAL A 153 -11.66 -15.64 9.50
CA VAL A 153 -12.92 -15.34 8.81
C VAL A 153 -13.69 -14.34 9.66
N HIS A 154 -13.82 -13.11 9.17
CA HIS A 154 -14.41 -12.00 9.94
C HIS A 154 -15.94 -12.04 10.01
N ASP A 155 -16.61 -12.61 9.02
CA ASP A 155 -18.08 -12.70 8.95
C ASP A 155 -18.62 -14.08 9.37
N ALA A 156 -17.83 -14.86 10.12
CA ALA A 156 -18.24 -16.18 10.59
C ALA A 156 -19.23 -16.08 11.76
N ALA A 157 -20.13 -17.06 11.87
CA ALA A 157 -21.00 -17.19 13.04
C ALA A 157 -20.16 -17.30 14.33
N PRO A 158 -20.59 -16.69 15.45
CA PRO A 158 -19.89 -16.83 16.73
C PRO A 158 -19.86 -18.30 17.17
N LEU A 159 -18.89 -18.64 18.04
CA LEU A 159 -18.77 -19.97 18.62
C LEU A 159 -20.07 -20.33 19.35
N ASP A 160 -20.85 -21.28 18.82
CA ASP A 160 -21.97 -21.90 19.53
C ASP A 160 -21.42 -22.79 20.65
N THR A 161 -21.38 -22.24 21.86
CA THR A 161 -20.88 -22.89 23.08
C THR A 161 -21.81 -24.00 23.57
N ALA A 162 -23.03 -24.14 23.02
CA ALA A 162 -23.96 -25.20 23.39
C ALA A 162 -23.71 -26.53 22.66
N HIS A 163 -22.96 -26.52 21.55
CA HIS A 163 -22.78 -27.69 20.67
C HIS A 163 -21.31 -27.91 20.28
N ILE A 164 -20.41 -28.03 21.25
CA ILE A 164 -18.99 -28.31 20.98
C ILE A 164 -18.80 -29.81 20.73
N THR A 165 -18.20 -30.16 19.58
CA THR A 165 -18.10 -31.56 19.11
C THR A 165 -16.67 -32.08 19.01
N GLU A 166 -15.67 -31.19 18.93
CA GLU A 166 -14.26 -31.57 18.77
C GLU A 166 -13.35 -30.56 19.48
N LEU A 167 -12.30 -31.08 20.10
CA LEU A 167 -11.22 -30.34 20.76
C LEU A 167 -9.88 -30.77 20.14
N SER A 168 -8.96 -29.82 19.92
CA SER A 168 -7.60 -30.17 19.50
C SER A 168 -6.52 -29.29 20.12
N PHE A 169 -5.39 -29.91 20.48
CA PHE A 169 -4.15 -29.22 20.80
C PHE A 169 -3.27 -29.12 19.56
N MET A 170 -2.73 -27.94 19.30
CA MET A 170 -1.85 -27.69 18.17
C MET A 170 -0.63 -26.89 18.62
N CYS A 171 0.53 -27.24 18.08
CA CYS A 171 1.73 -26.42 18.12
C CYS A 171 2.00 -25.90 16.70
N ARG A 172 2.21 -24.60 16.54
CA ARG A 172 2.45 -23.98 15.23
C ARG A 172 3.57 -22.96 15.25
N SER A 173 4.30 -22.87 14.13
CA SER A 173 5.27 -21.82 13.85
C SER A 173 5.09 -21.31 12.42
N MET A 174 5.08 -19.99 12.25
CA MET A 174 4.89 -19.31 10.97
C MET A 174 6.06 -18.33 10.75
N PHE A 175 6.75 -18.47 9.62
CA PHE A 175 7.80 -17.57 9.15
C PHE A 175 8.96 -17.35 10.15
N GLN A 176 9.50 -18.45 10.73
CA GLN A 176 10.73 -18.48 11.54
C GLN A 176 10.77 -17.59 12.80
N GLN A 177 9.63 -17.24 13.41
CA GLN A 177 9.61 -16.48 14.67
C GLN A 177 9.97 -17.32 15.91
N VAL A 178 9.92 -18.66 15.81
CA VAL A 178 10.19 -19.62 16.89
C VAL A 178 11.16 -20.69 16.38
N PRO A 179 12.15 -21.14 17.19
CA PRO A 179 13.10 -22.16 16.75
C PRO A 179 12.44 -23.50 16.43
N ASP A 180 12.83 -24.10 15.30
CA ASP A 180 12.54 -25.50 14.98
C ASP A 180 13.07 -26.41 16.11
N GLY A 181 12.35 -27.47 16.45
CA GLY A 181 12.78 -28.39 17.50
C GLY A 181 11.68 -29.15 18.21
N PRO A 182 12.05 -29.93 19.26
CA PRO A 182 11.09 -30.65 20.07
C PRO A 182 10.23 -29.70 20.91
N PHE A 183 8.97 -30.05 21.09
CA PHE A 183 8.05 -29.40 22.03
C PHE A 183 7.43 -30.43 22.96
N HIS A 184 7.15 -30.04 24.20
CA HIS A 184 6.57 -30.89 25.22
C HIS A 184 5.80 -30.07 26.26
N ILE A 185 4.50 -30.37 26.44
CA ILE A 185 3.62 -29.74 27.43
C ILE A 185 2.83 -30.83 28.18
N LYS A 186 2.92 -30.80 29.52
CA LYS A 186 2.18 -31.68 30.42
C LYS A 186 0.97 -30.93 30.98
N VAL A 187 -0.22 -31.42 30.65
CA VAL A 187 -1.51 -30.86 31.05
C VAL A 187 -2.10 -31.70 32.19
N GLY A 188 -2.44 -31.02 33.29
CA GLY A 188 -3.07 -31.64 34.46
C GLY A 188 -4.58 -31.73 34.35
N ALA A 189 -5.24 -30.65 33.93
CA ALA A 189 -6.69 -30.62 33.77
C ALA A 189 -7.12 -29.58 32.73
N LEU A 190 -8.25 -29.84 32.08
CA LEU A 190 -8.97 -28.87 31.26
C LEU A 190 -10.36 -28.69 31.85
N GLN A 191 -10.72 -27.47 32.24
CA GLN A 191 -11.95 -27.17 32.96
C GLN A 191 -12.66 -25.96 32.34
N ALA A 192 -13.98 -26.00 32.22
CA ALA A 192 -14.77 -24.80 31.96
C ALA A 192 -14.98 -24.04 33.28
N TYR A 193 -14.90 -22.72 33.24
CA TYR A 193 -15.09 -21.89 34.43
C TYR A 193 -16.29 -20.94 34.27
N ARG A 194 -16.99 -20.73 35.38
CA ARG A 194 -17.97 -19.65 35.55
C ARG A 194 -17.34 -18.54 36.37
N GLY A 195 -17.10 -17.40 35.74
CA GLY A 195 -16.80 -16.15 36.42
C GLY A 195 -18.08 -15.62 37.05
N TRP A 196 -18.26 -15.84 38.34
CA TRP A 196 -19.29 -15.14 39.10
C TRP A 196 -19.02 -13.63 39.01
N HIS A 197 -20.02 -12.83 38.62
CA HIS A 197 -19.95 -11.37 38.71
C HIS A 197 -19.91 -10.96 40.20
N TYR A 198 -18.72 -11.01 40.81
CA TYR A 198 -18.49 -10.63 42.21
C TYR A 198 -19.00 -9.21 42.53
N SER A 199 -18.97 -8.30 41.56
CA SER A 199 -19.42 -6.91 41.74
C SER A 199 -20.92 -6.82 42.06
N PHE A 200 -21.76 -7.71 41.54
CA PHE A 200 -23.20 -7.68 41.82
C PHE A 200 -23.53 -8.19 43.23
N GLN A 201 -22.85 -9.22 43.71
CA GLN A 201 -23.08 -9.77 45.06
C GLN A 201 -22.51 -8.89 46.18
N VAL A 202 -21.36 -8.24 45.93
CA VAL A 202 -20.80 -7.25 46.86
C VAL A 202 -21.74 -6.04 46.96
N ALA A 203 -22.29 -5.57 45.83
CA ALA A 203 -23.29 -4.51 45.82
C ALA A 203 -24.57 -4.91 46.59
N ASP A 204 -25.11 -6.10 46.35
CA ASP A 204 -26.32 -6.58 47.04
C ASP A 204 -26.12 -6.77 48.55
N SER A 205 -24.95 -7.25 48.97
CA SER A 205 -24.61 -7.40 50.39
C SER A 205 -24.50 -6.04 51.10
N ILE A 206 -23.98 -5.01 50.41
CA ILE A 206 -23.95 -3.64 50.92
C ILE A 206 -25.37 -3.06 50.98
N ARG A 207 -26.22 -3.30 49.97
CA ARG A 207 -27.62 -2.85 49.94
C ARG A 207 -28.47 -3.49 51.06
N GLU A 208 -28.23 -4.76 51.38
CA GLU A 208 -29.01 -5.49 52.38
C GLU A 208 -28.76 -4.97 53.81
N ILE A 209 -27.51 -4.64 54.14
CA ILE A 209 -27.13 -4.17 55.49
C ILE A 209 -27.24 -2.65 55.62
N LEU A 210 -26.93 -1.89 54.56
CA LEU A 210 -26.95 -0.43 54.53
C LEU A 210 -27.81 0.09 53.38
N PRO A 211 -29.15 -0.09 53.44
CA PRO A 211 -30.07 0.28 52.36
C PRO A 211 -30.18 1.80 52.11
N ASP A 212 -29.70 2.62 53.05
CA ASP A 212 -29.76 4.09 52.97
C ASP A 212 -28.52 4.71 52.28
N THR A 213 -27.64 3.90 51.68
CA THR A 213 -26.39 4.36 51.04
C THR A 213 -26.61 4.71 49.57
N ASP A 214 -25.94 5.76 49.06
CA ASP A 214 -26.08 6.21 47.67
C ASP A 214 -25.64 5.11 46.67
N GLU A 215 -26.50 4.82 45.70
CA GLU A 215 -26.35 3.74 44.73
C GLU A 215 -25.06 3.85 43.91
N LEU A 216 -24.65 5.09 43.57
CA LEU A 216 -23.41 5.34 42.84
C LEU A 216 -22.17 4.98 43.67
N VAL A 217 -22.25 5.10 45.00
CA VAL A 217 -21.16 4.73 45.92
C VAL A 217 -21.10 3.21 46.08
N VAL A 218 -22.26 2.54 46.12
CA VAL A 218 -22.36 1.09 46.20
C VAL A 218 -21.80 0.43 44.94
N GLU A 219 -22.20 0.89 43.75
CA GLU A 219 -21.68 0.35 42.48
C GLU A 219 -20.18 0.61 42.31
N TYR A 220 -19.70 1.80 42.69
CA TYR A 220 -18.28 2.13 42.64
C TYR A 220 -17.44 1.25 43.57
N LEU A 221 -17.86 1.10 44.83
CA LEU A 221 -17.13 0.27 45.80
C LEU A 221 -17.17 -1.21 45.41
N ALA A 222 -18.30 -1.69 44.89
CA ALA A 222 -18.43 -3.07 44.46
C ALA A 222 -17.55 -3.38 43.24
N GLY A 223 -17.44 -2.45 42.28
CA GLY A 223 -16.49 -2.58 41.18
C GLY A 223 -15.05 -2.57 41.67
N TYR A 224 -14.69 -1.61 42.52
CA TYR A 224 -13.32 -1.41 42.99
C TYR A 224 -12.81 -2.53 43.91
N LEU A 225 -13.68 -3.11 44.73
CA LEU A 225 -13.35 -4.25 45.61
C LEU A 225 -13.14 -5.55 44.83
N THR A 226 -13.61 -5.62 43.59
CA THR A 226 -13.53 -6.82 42.74
C THR A 226 -12.47 -6.73 41.64
N ASP A 227 -11.77 -5.61 41.56
CA ASP A 227 -10.72 -5.36 40.57
C ASP A 227 -9.41 -6.07 40.98
N GLU A 228 -8.98 -7.04 40.16
CA GLU A 228 -7.78 -7.85 40.43
C GLU A 228 -6.47 -7.04 40.25
N ASP A 229 -6.50 -5.91 39.54
CA ASP A 229 -5.30 -5.10 39.20
C ASP A 229 -4.89 -4.10 40.30
N VAL A 230 -5.64 -4.01 41.41
CA VAL A 230 -5.33 -3.08 42.51
C VAL A 230 -4.30 -3.69 43.46
N GLU A 231 -3.08 -3.17 43.55
CA GLU A 231 -1.95 -3.76 44.32
C GLU A 231 -2.07 -3.76 45.86
N GLU A 232 -3.09 -3.13 46.46
CA GLU A 232 -3.24 -3.01 47.91
C GLU A 232 -3.81 -4.30 48.55
N SER A 233 -3.13 -4.86 49.55
CA SER A 233 -3.55 -6.12 50.19
C SER A 233 -4.72 -6.00 51.17
N ASP A 234 -5.15 -4.78 51.53
CA ASP A 234 -6.12 -4.54 52.62
C ASP A 234 -7.14 -3.43 52.31
N ILE A 235 -7.68 -3.45 51.08
CA ILE A 235 -8.57 -2.43 50.50
C ILE A 235 -9.90 -2.31 51.28
N LEU A 236 -10.38 -3.42 51.85
CA LEU A 236 -11.62 -3.46 52.62
C LEU A 236 -11.54 -2.55 53.85
N HIS A 237 -10.45 -2.62 54.60
CA HIS A 237 -10.24 -1.81 55.81
C HIS A 237 -9.67 -0.41 55.52
N SER A 238 -8.85 -0.26 54.48
CA SER A 238 -8.19 1.02 54.17
C SER A 238 -9.13 2.04 53.51
N LEU A 239 -10.10 1.57 52.70
CA LEU A 239 -10.90 2.43 51.83
C LEU A 239 -12.40 2.17 51.94
N ALA A 240 -12.84 0.91 51.81
CA ALA A 240 -14.26 0.61 51.67
C ALA A 240 -15.06 0.84 52.96
N LEU A 241 -14.61 0.30 54.10
CA LEU A 241 -15.30 0.48 55.39
C LEU A 241 -15.32 1.96 55.86
N PRO A 242 -14.24 2.76 55.75
CA PRO A 242 -14.27 4.19 56.04
C PRO A 242 -15.21 4.99 55.12
N MET A 243 -15.27 4.64 53.83
CA MET A 243 -16.18 5.30 52.88
C MET A 243 -17.64 4.97 53.20
N LEU A 244 -17.98 3.71 53.47
CA LEU A 244 -19.33 3.30 53.88
C LEU A 244 -19.74 3.90 55.23
N ALA A 245 -18.80 3.99 56.17
CA ALA A 245 -19.01 4.66 57.46
C ALA A 245 -19.32 6.16 57.28
N SER A 246 -18.70 6.84 56.31
CA SER A 246 -18.98 8.25 56.04
C SER A 246 -20.22 8.49 55.17
N ALA A 247 -20.59 7.52 54.32
CA ALA A 247 -21.72 7.62 53.41
C ALA A 247 -23.08 7.28 54.05
N SER A 248 -23.11 6.48 55.12
CA SER A 248 -24.36 6.05 55.78
C SER A 248 -24.49 6.54 57.22
N VAL A 249 -25.60 7.21 57.54
CA VAL A 249 -25.89 7.73 58.89
C VAL A 249 -26.03 6.62 59.93
N LYS A 250 -26.52 5.43 59.56
CA LYS A 250 -26.62 4.27 60.46
C LYS A 250 -25.24 3.64 60.74
N ALA A 251 -24.37 3.57 59.73
CA ALA A 251 -23.01 3.04 59.88
C ALA A 251 -22.12 3.92 60.78
N THR A 252 -22.38 5.24 60.85
CA THR A 252 -21.65 6.13 61.78
C THR A 252 -21.97 5.87 63.26
N HIS A 253 -23.18 5.40 63.59
CA HIS A 253 -23.67 5.28 64.98
C HIS A 253 -23.55 3.86 65.54
N ASP A 254 -23.60 2.83 64.69
CA ASP A 254 -23.61 1.43 65.13
C ASP A 254 -22.45 0.65 64.49
N ARG A 255 -21.32 0.57 65.21
CA ARG A 255 -20.10 -0.14 64.76
C ARG A 255 -20.32 -1.64 64.54
N SER A 256 -21.33 -2.23 65.18
CA SER A 256 -21.64 -3.65 65.03
C SER A 256 -22.08 -4.02 63.61
N LEU A 257 -22.74 -3.11 62.89
CA LEU A 257 -23.16 -3.31 61.50
C LEU A 257 -21.98 -3.32 60.53
N LEU A 258 -20.95 -2.50 60.78
CA LEU A 258 -19.74 -2.49 59.97
C LEU A 258 -18.93 -3.78 60.15
N GLU A 259 -18.84 -4.31 61.38
CA GLU A 259 -18.22 -5.62 61.64
C GLU A 259 -19.00 -6.79 61.02
N GLN A 260 -20.33 -6.67 60.93
CA GLN A 260 -21.18 -7.66 60.26
C GLN A 260 -20.99 -7.64 58.75
N LEU A 261 -20.92 -6.45 58.16
CA LEU A 261 -20.66 -6.23 56.74
C LEU A 261 -19.25 -6.67 56.36
N GLU A 262 -18.25 -6.42 57.21
CA GLU A 262 -16.89 -6.95 57.06
C GLU A 262 -16.88 -8.47 56.99
N LYS A 263 -17.53 -9.16 57.93
CA LYS A 263 -17.63 -10.63 57.94
C LYS A 263 -18.34 -11.21 56.72
N MET A 264 -19.28 -10.46 56.14
CA MET A 264 -20.00 -10.88 54.93
C MET A 264 -19.22 -10.61 53.65
N LEU A 265 -18.47 -9.50 53.58
CA LEU A 265 -17.67 -9.14 52.40
C LEU A 265 -16.33 -9.86 52.33
N GLN A 266 -15.67 -10.13 53.46
CA GLN A 266 -14.37 -10.78 53.53
C GLN A 266 -14.26 -12.12 52.77
N PRO A 267 -15.27 -13.03 52.80
CA PRO A 267 -15.24 -14.25 51.99
C PRO A 267 -15.60 -14.03 50.51
N LEU A 268 -16.22 -12.90 50.16
CA LEU A 268 -16.60 -12.55 48.77
C LEU A 268 -15.48 -11.86 48.00
N LEU A 269 -14.40 -11.47 48.66
CA LEU A 269 -13.23 -10.85 48.04
C LEU A 269 -12.23 -11.92 47.56
N PRO A 270 -11.56 -11.70 46.41
CA PRO A 270 -10.58 -12.65 45.88
C PRO A 270 -9.48 -12.91 46.91
N HIS A 271 -9.25 -14.18 47.26
CA HIS A 271 -8.19 -14.58 48.19
C HIS A 271 -6.82 -14.32 47.56
N ARG A 272 -6.15 -13.26 47.99
CA ARG A 272 -4.78 -12.95 47.59
C ARG A 272 -3.83 -13.71 48.51
N GLU A 273 -3.14 -14.70 47.97
CA GLU A 273 -2.11 -15.43 48.73
C GLU A 273 -1.05 -14.43 49.22
N SER A 274 -0.88 -14.37 50.54
CA SER A 274 0.20 -13.63 51.16
C SER A 274 1.53 -14.30 50.79
N LEU A 275 2.24 -13.76 49.81
CA LEU A 275 3.66 -14.03 49.67
C LEU A 275 4.34 -13.63 50.99
N GLN A 276 4.92 -14.61 51.69
CA GLN A 276 5.72 -14.35 52.88
C GLN A 276 6.84 -13.35 52.53
N PRO A 277 7.20 -12.42 53.44
CA PRO A 277 8.28 -11.49 53.18
C PRO A 277 9.61 -12.25 53.24
N SER A 278 10.15 -12.63 52.08
CA SER A 278 11.54 -13.05 52.00
C SER A 278 12.42 -11.80 52.16
N GLU A 279 13.24 -11.78 53.21
CA GLU A 279 14.29 -10.78 53.42
C GLU A 279 15.15 -10.61 52.15
N PRO A 280 15.63 -9.38 51.84
CA PRO A 280 16.51 -9.18 50.69
C PRO A 280 17.89 -9.78 51.00
N ALA A 281 18.13 -10.99 50.47
CA ALA A 281 19.47 -11.56 50.40
C ALA A 281 20.33 -10.69 49.47
N LYS A 282 21.37 -10.08 50.05
CA LYS A 282 22.45 -9.40 49.33
C LYS A 282 23.10 -10.38 48.35
N LEU A 283 23.07 -10.05 47.06
CA LEU A 283 23.92 -10.69 46.07
C LEU A 283 25.28 -10.00 46.06
N GLU A 284 26.20 -10.58 46.84
CA GLU A 284 27.63 -10.54 46.58
C GLU A 284 27.96 -11.46 45.39
N ASN A 285 29.09 -11.15 44.72
CA ASN A 285 29.74 -11.90 43.65
C ASN A 285 29.34 -11.56 42.21
N ALA A 286 29.69 -10.34 41.81
CA ALA A 286 30.25 -10.14 40.48
C ALA A 286 31.72 -10.57 40.51
N PHE A 287 32.12 -11.59 39.73
CA PHE A 287 33.36 -11.58 38.96
C PHE A 287 33.47 -12.73 37.95
N SER A 288 34.00 -12.36 36.79
CA SER A 288 34.78 -13.18 35.85
C SER A 288 34.05 -14.02 34.79
N MET A 289 33.99 -13.50 33.57
CA MET A 289 34.87 -14.02 32.53
C MET A 289 35.13 -12.99 31.42
N ARG A 290 36.42 -12.62 31.31
CA ARG A 290 37.04 -12.01 30.14
C ARG A 290 37.28 -13.07 29.07
N ALA A 291 37.38 -12.58 27.83
CA ALA A 291 38.10 -13.11 26.67
C ALA A 291 37.25 -13.85 25.61
N ALA A 292 36.95 -13.13 24.51
CA ALA A 292 37.55 -13.41 23.21
C ALA A 292 37.16 -12.29 22.24
N ASP A 293 37.99 -11.25 22.19
CA ASP A 293 37.96 -10.24 21.15
C ASP A 293 39.12 -10.52 20.20
N SER A 294 38.81 -10.70 18.92
CA SER A 294 39.78 -10.98 17.87
C SER A 294 40.13 -9.70 17.12
N MET A 295 41.43 -9.36 17.19
CA MET A 295 42.25 -8.72 16.14
C MET A 295 42.30 -7.18 16.01
N SER A 296 43.43 -6.67 16.52
CA SER A 296 44.52 -6.03 15.75
C SER A 296 44.74 -4.51 15.82
N LYS A 297 45.85 -4.21 16.53
CA LYS A 297 46.97 -3.29 16.22
C LYS A 297 46.70 -1.79 16.11
N THR A 298 47.08 -1.07 17.18
CA THR A 298 48.26 -0.18 17.17
C THR A 298 48.65 0.19 18.61
N VAL A 299 49.86 -0.18 18.99
CA VAL A 299 50.49 0.03 20.31
C VAL A 299 51.34 1.30 20.28
N ALA A 300 51.52 1.89 21.48
CA ALA A 300 52.56 2.84 21.92
C ALA A 300 52.19 4.34 21.92
N LEU A 301 51.93 4.90 23.12
CA LEU A 301 52.98 5.53 23.95
C LEU A 301 52.41 6.01 25.31
N GLU A 302 52.89 5.33 26.35
CA GLU A 302 53.21 5.68 27.75
C GLU A 302 52.74 6.99 28.42
N GLY A 303 52.35 6.85 29.70
CA GLY A 303 52.35 7.94 30.68
C GLY A 303 51.45 7.71 31.88
N SER A 304 51.85 6.82 32.80
CA SER A 304 51.30 6.62 34.15
C SER A 304 51.27 7.92 34.98
N VAL A 305 50.19 8.19 35.74
CA VAL A 305 50.19 8.49 37.20
C VAL A 305 48.73 8.48 37.72
N ASP A 306 48.50 7.54 38.65
CA ASP A 306 47.61 7.50 39.83
C ASP A 306 46.19 8.08 39.83
N LEU A 307 45.25 7.15 40.07
CA LEU A 307 43.99 7.38 40.77
C LEU A 307 44.27 7.65 42.25
N GLU A 308 43.88 8.83 42.74
CA GLU A 308 43.11 9.02 43.99
C GLU A 308 43.07 10.52 44.34
N SER A 309 42.05 11.22 43.85
CA SER A 309 41.46 12.36 44.57
C SER A 309 40.17 12.83 43.90
N ALA A 310 39.23 13.22 44.76
CA ALA A 310 38.04 14.03 44.50
C ALA A 310 36.73 13.31 44.13
N THR A 311 36.05 12.83 45.17
CA THR A 311 34.68 13.30 45.44
C THR A 311 34.65 14.83 45.44
N LYS A 312 34.21 15.43 44.33
CA LYS A 312 33.51 16.73 44.25
C LYS A 312 33.03 16.93 42.82
N GLY A 313 31.76 17.32 42.68
CA GLY A 313 31.08 17.40 41.39
C GLY A 313 31.78 18.28 40.37
N HIS A 314 31.78 17.82 39.12
CA HIS A 314 31.89 18.68 37.96
C HIS A 314 30.89 18.20 36.90
N VAL A 315 29.95 19.10 36.60
CA VAL A 315 29.10 19.11 35.43
C VAL A 315 29.93 18.74 34.20
N SER A 316 29.52 17.72 33.45
CA SER A 316 30.07 17.40 32.14
C SER A 316 29.72 18.52 31.17
N ARG A 317 30.48 19.61 31.22
CA ARG A 317 30.47 20.64 30.20
C ARG A 317 31.20 20.02 29.02
N VAL A 318 30.42 19.58 28.03
CA VAL A 318 30.93 19.17 26.72
C VAL A 318 31.82 20.31 26.23
N ASP A 319 33.11 20.03 26.00
CA ASP A 319 34.05 20.98 25.40
C ASP A 319 33.53 21.31 23.99
N LEU A 320 32.72 22.36 23.88
CA LEU A 320 32.08 22.80 22.64
C LEU A 320 33.11 22.94 21.51
N LYS A 321 34.32 23.40 21.83
CA LYS A 321 35.43 23.52 20.88
C LYS A 321 35.96 22.18 20.35
N LYS A 322 35.88 21.09 21.11
CA LYS A 322 36.30 19.76 20.64
C LYS A 322 35.22 19.10 19.80
N LEU A 323 33.95 19.29 20.18
CA LEU A 323 32.80 18.82 19.40
C LEU A 323 32.74 19.54 18.05
N GLU A 324 32.87 20.87 18.05
CA GLU A 324 32.89 21.72 16.87
C GLU A 324 34.09 21.39 15.96
N LYS A 325 35.24 21.01 16.53
CA LYS A 325 36.41 20.57 15.76
C LYS A 325 36.26 19.15 15.19
N ALA A 326 35.48 18.29 15.83
CA ALA A 326 35.13 16.96 15.32
C ALA A 326 34.08 17.08 14.20
N GLU A 327 33.04 17.89 14.40
CA GLU A 327 32.03 18.22 13.40
C GLU A 327 32.64 18.93 12.19
N ALA A 328 33.54 19.90 12.41
CA ALA A 328 34.27 20.55 11.33
C ALA A 328 35.18 19.58 10.56
N LYS A 329 35.77 18.58 11.23
CA LYS A 329 36.56 17.53 10.56
C LYS A 329 35.67 16.60 9.72
N ILE A 330 34.50 16.22 10.22
CA ILE A 330 33.53 15.39 9.48
C ILE A 330 32.98 16.18 8.29
N LYS A 331 32.60 17.44 8.51
CA LYS A 331 32.14 18.37 7.48
C LYS A 331 33.22 18.62 6.41
N ALA A 332 34.48 18.81 6.80
CA ALA A 332 35.58 18.95 5.86
C ALA A 332 35.90 17.64 5.09
N LYS A 333 35.68 16.47 5.71
CA LYS A 333 35.78 15.17 5.01
C LYS A 333 34.64 14.99 4.02
N MET A 334 33.40 15.33 4.39
CA MET A 334 32.25 15.30 3.49
C MET A 334 32.39 16.32 2.37
N GLU A 335 32.84 17.55 2.65
CA GLU A 335 33.12 18.57 1.62
C GLU A 335 34.25 18.19 0.68
N LYS A 336 35.30 17.49 1.15
CA LYS A 336 36.34 16.96 0.26
C LYS A 336 35.86 15.82 -0.62
N ARG A 337 34.90 15.02 -0.13
CA ARG A 337 34.27 13.93 -0.89
C ARG A 337 33.30 14.51 -1.93
N SER A 338 32.40 15.40 -1.49
CA SER A 338 31.49 16.12 -2.38
C SER A 338 32.24 16.98 -3.40
N LYS A 339 33.32 17.68 -3.03
CA LYS A 339 34.15 18.41 -4.00
C LYS A 339 34.84 17.51 -5.01
N ARG A 340 35.19 16.26 -4.68
CA ARG A 340 35.74 15.30 -5.65
C ARG A 340 34.69 14.83 -6.64
N ASP A 341 33.48 14.58 -6.17
CA ASP A 341 32.33 14.15 -6.98
C ASP A 341 31.81 15.32 -7.86
N LEU A 342 31.79 16.54 -7.31
CA LEU A 342 31.47 17.78 -8.03
C LEU A 342 32.55 18.14 -9.07
N TYR A 343 33.83 17.83 -8.83
CA TYR A 343 34.93 18.08 -9.79
C TYR A 343 34.88 17.16 -11.01
N GLN A 344 34.24 15.99 -10.90
CA GLN A 344 34.00 15.08 -12.02
C GLN A 344 32.72 15.45 -12.77
N GLY A 345 31.65 15.84 -12.06
CA GLY A 345 30.41 16.34 -12.69
C GLY A 345 30.58 17.70 -13.39
N SER A 346 31.32 18.64 -12.79
CA SER A 346 31.53 19.98 -13.36
C SER A 346 32.43 19.98 -14.60
N LYS A 347 33.32 19.00 -14.75
CA LYS A 347 34.14 18.85 -15.96
C LYS A 347 33.33 18.36 -17.17
N LEU A 348 32.18 17.72 -16.94
CA LEU A 348 31.21 17.37 -17.98
C LEU A 348 30.28 18.55 -18.30
N LEU A 349 29.95 19.38 -17.30
CA LEU A 349 29.06 20.54 -17.45
C LEU A 349 29.67 21.71 -18.23
N ASP A 350 30.97 21.98 -18.09
CA ASP A 350 31.63 23.08 -18.82
C ASP A 350 31.97 22.73 -20.28
N ALA A 351 31.81 21.48 -20.70
CA ALA A 351 31.91 21.06 -22.10
C ALA A 351 30.59 21.20 -22.88
N GLN A 352 29.46 21.46 -22.21
CA GLN A 352 28.11 21.34 -22.79
C GLN A 352 27.43 22.66 -23.17
N LYS A 353 28.17 23.78 -23.30
CA LYS A 353 27.58 25.08 -23.72
C LYS A 353 27.78 25.47 -25.18
N THR A 354 28.28 24.59 -26.04
CA THR A 354 28.38 24.87 -27.48
C THR A 354 28.18 23.59 -28.30
N GLN A 355 26.98 23.47 -28.89
CA GLN A 355 26.66 22.68 -30.10
C GLN A 355 27.29 21.27 -30.20
N GLN A 356 26.91 20.36 -29.30
CA GLN A 356 27.06 18.91 -29.55
C GLN A 356 25.68 18.32 -29.85
N SER A 357 25.58 17.43 -30.85
CA SER A 357 24.32 16.81 -31.22
C SER A 357 23.84 15.88 -30.09
N TYR A 358 22.51 15.71 -29.95
CA TYR A 358 21.94 14.77 -28.96
C TYR A 358 22.53 13.36 -29.08
N GLU A 359 22.93 12.96 -30.31
CA GLU A 359 23.56 11.68 -30.63
C GLU A 359 24.97 11.57 -30.02
N GLU A 360 25.80 12.60 -30.12
CA GLU A 360 27.14 12.63 -29.50
C GLU A 360 27.04 12.56 -27.97
N LEU A 361 26.03 13.22 -27.40
CA LEU A 361 25.78 13.24 -25.96
C LEU A 361 25.27 11.88 -25.46
N PHE A 362 24.39 11.21 -26.21
CA PHE A 362 23.92 9.85 -25.89
C PHE A 362 25.06 8.82 -25.93
N MET A 363 25.94 8.89 -26.93
CA MET A 363 27.08 7.99 -27.11
C MET A 363 28.14 8.15 -26.00
N GLN A 364 28.35 9.37 -25.51
CA GLN A 364 29.24 9.63 -24.37
C GLN A 364 28.64 9.16 -23.03
N VAL A 365 27.31 9.25 -22.88
CA VAL A 365 26.61 8.89 -21.64
C VAL A 365 26.37 7.38 -21.53
N ASN A 366 26.23 6.68 -22.67
CA ASN A 366 25.97 5.24 -22.79
C ASN A 366 27.04 4.53 -23.66
N PRO A 367 28.30 4.40 -23.20
CA PRO A 367 29.33 3.69 -23.94
C PRO A 367 29.02 2.17 -24.01
N LEU A 368 29.16 1.57 -25.20
CA LEU A 368 29.00 0.13 -25.47
C LEU A 368 29.96 -0.80 -24.71
N ASN A 369 30.86 -0.27 -23.88
CA ASN A 369 31.70 -1.07 -23.01
C ASN A 369 30.83 -1.69 -21.91
N PHE A 370 30.14 -2.77 -22.26
CA PHE A 370 29.50 -3.70 -21.37
C PHE A 370 30.56 -4.29 -20.43
N ASP A 371 30.76 -3.68 -19.27
CA ASP A 371 31.38 -4.37 -18.13
C ASP A 371 30.41 -5.49 -17.71
N LYS A 372 30.46 -6.61 -18.43
CA LYS A 372 29.76 -7.87 -18.13
C LYS A 372 30.26 -8.38 -16.78
N GLY A 373 29.70 -7.85 -15.68
CA GLY A 373 30.07 -8.24 -14.32
C GLY A 373 29.72 -7.25 -13.20
N LYS A 374 29.36 -5.99 -13.50
CA LYS A 374 28.86 -5.05 -12.48
C LYS A 374 27.36 -5.25 -12.26
N SER A 375 26.92 -5.24 -11.00
CA SER A 375 25.48 -5.22 -10.69
C SER A 375 24.83 -4.01 -11.34
N LYS A 376 23.65 -4.22 -11.94
CA LYS A 376 22.81 -3.16 -12.52
C LYS A 376 21.77 -2.64 -11.53
N ASP A 377 21.95 -2.91 -10.23
CA ASP A 377 21.10 -2.36 -9.18
C ASP A 377 21.46 -0.90 -8.91
N VAL A 378 20.44 -0.04 -8.82
CA VAL A 378 20.57 1.36 -8.43
C VAL A 378 20.19 1.48 -6.96
N LEU A 379 21.16 1.69 -6.08
CA LEU A 379 20.94 2.00 -4.67
C LEU A 379 21.61 3.33 -4.34
N LEU A 380 20.79 4.37 -4.18
CA LEU A 380 21.23 5.72 -3.88
C LEU A 380 20.64 6.16 -2.54
N HIS A 381 21.51 6.51 -1.61
CA HIS A 381 21.12 7.04 -0.31
C HIS A 381 21.18 8.57 -0.30
N ASN A 382 20.31 9.20 0.48
CA ASN A 382 20.26 10.66 0.68
C ASN A 382 20.11 11.44 -0.63
N VAL A 383 19.17 11.02 -1.48
CA VAL A 383 18.83 11.75 -2.70
C VAL A 383 17.94 12.94 -2.32
N ASP A 384 18.46 14.14 -2.60
CA ASP A 384 17.75 15.41 -2.45
C ASP A 384 17.42 15.95 -3.84
N VAL A 385 16.14 16.21 -4.10
CA VAL A 385 15.68 16.85 -5.35
C VAL A 385 14.81 18.04 -4.99
N SER A 386 15.15 19.21 -5.52
CA SER A 386 14.42 20.45 -5.30
C SER A 386 14.24 21.21 -6.61
N MET A 387 13.04 21.75 -6.83
CA MET A 387 12.73 22.59 -7.97
C MET A 387 12.32 23.98 -7.48
N GLY A 388 13.18 24.98 -7.66
CA GLY A 388 12.98 26.32 -7.13
C GLY A 388 12.88 26.31 -5.60
N SER A 389 11.76 26.78 -5.05
CA SER A 389 11.49 26.78 -3.60
C SER A 389 10.88 25.49 -3.06
N ASN A 390 10.42 24.60 -3.94
CA ASN A 390 9.71 23.38 -3.54
C ASN A 390 10.70 22.22 -3.40
N LYS A 391 10.73 21.61 -2.21
CA LYS A 391 11.45 20.37 -1.96
C LYS A 391 10.58 19.21 -2.44
N ILE A 392 11.13 18.37 -3.32
CA ILE A 392 10.43 17.24 -3.93
C ILE A 392 10.80 15.95 -3.19
N LEU A 393 12.10 15.76 -2.93
CA LEU A 393 12.63 14.67 -2.12
C LEU A 393 13.67 15.23 -1.14
N THR A 394 13.61 14.78 0.11
CA THR A 394 14.54 15.14 1.18
C THR A 394 15.08 13.88 1.84
N SER A 395 16.38 13.64 1.64
CA SER A 395 17.15 12.50 2.15
C SER A 395 16.49 11.16 1.83
N ALA A 396 15.90 11.05 0.63
CA ALA A 396 15.21 9.84 0.20
C ALA A 396 16.22 8.76 -0.21
N THR A 397 15.87 7.49 -0.01
CA THR A 397 16.65 6.36 -0.54
C THR A 397 15.97 5.84 -1.80
N LEU A 398 16.66 5.94 -2.93
CA LEU A 398 16.21 5.40 -4.21
C LEU A 398 16.80 4.01 -4.41
N GLN A 399 15.95 2.98 -4.42
CA GLN A 399 16.35 1.58 -4.61
C GLN A 399 15.59 0.98 -5.79
N VAL A 400 16.32 0.64 -6.84
CA VAL A 400 15.80 0.00 -8.05
C VAL A 400 16.70 -1.18 -8.38
N ALA A 401 16.24 -2.39 -8.08
CA ALA A 401 16.95 -3.62 -8.42
C ALA A 401 16.68 -4.08 -9.86
N GLN A 402 17.65 -4.77 -10.46
CA GLN A 402 17.62 -5.22 -11.84
C GLN A 402 16.47 -6.20 -12.13
N GLY A 403 15.80 -6.03 -13.27
CA GLY A 403 14.77 -6.96 -13.78
C GLY A 403 13.42 -6.86 -13.05
N LYS A 404 13.27 -5.91 -12.15
CA LYS A 404 12.01 -5.59 -11.49
C LYS A 404 11.25 -4.49 -12.23
N ARG A 405 9.93 -4.44 -12.01
CA ARG A 405 9.03 -3.46 -12.60
C ARG A 405 8.41 -2.65 -11.48
N TYR A 406 8.84 -1.40 -11.38
CA TYR A 406 8.42 -0.48 -10.32
C TYR A 406 7.30 0.43 -10.83
N GLY A 407 6.17 0.43 -10.13
CA GLY A 407 5.13 1.43 -10.28
C GLY A 407 5.36 2.60 -9.33
N TRP A 408 5.64 3.80 -9.84
CA TRP A 408 5.82 5.01 -9.05
C TRP A 408 4.51 5.77 -8.92
N ILE A 409 4.04 5.88 -7.68
CA ILE A 409 2.77 6.49 -7.32
C ILE A 409 3.00 7.67 -6.39
N GLY A 410 2.22 8.73 -6.55
CA GLY A 410 2.22 9.88 -5.67
C GLY A 410 1.23 10.93 -6.16
N ARG A 411 0.95 11.95 -5.36
CA ARG A 411 -0.01 13.00 -5.72
C ARG A 411 0.44 13.79 -6.96
N ASN A 412 -0.51 14.40 -7.67
CA ASN A 412 -0.20 15.28 -8.79
C ASN A 412 0.52 16.54 -8.29
N GLY A 413 1.68 16.84 -8.89
CA GLY A 413 2.56 17.93 -8.44
C GLY A 413 3.55 17.54 -7.33
N ALA A 414 3.63 16.27 -6.93
CA ALA A 414 4.68 15.76 -6.04
C ALA A 414 6.09 15.77 -6.66
N GLY A 415 6.21 16.05 -7.97
CA GLY A 415 7.50 16.15 -8.66
C GLY A 415 8.01 14.84 -9.29
N LYS A 416 7.14 13.83 -9.48
CA LYS A 416 7.48 12.52 -10.11
C LYS A 416 8.25 12.68 -11.43
N SER A 417 7.67 13.40 -12.39
CA SER A 417 8.30 13.70 -13.69
C SER A 417 9.61 14.47 -13.56
N THR A 418 9.71 15.37 -12.57
CA THR A 418 10.95 16.12 -12.29
C THR A 418 12.05 15.18 -11.80
N VAL A 419 11.73 14.21 -10.94
CA VAL A 419 12.70 13.22 -10.48
C VAL A 419 13.14 12.29 -11.61
N LEU A 420 12.20 11.82 -12.44
CA LEU A 420 12.52 11.02 -13.63
C LEU A 420 13.46 11.78 -14.59
N ARG A 421 13.17 13.06 -14.84
CA ARG A 421 14.04 13.92 -15.67
C ARG A 421 15.41 14.12 -15.03
N ALA A 422 15.48 14.36 -13.72
CA ALA A 422 16.74 14.50 -13.00
C ALA A 422 17.58 13.20 -13.04
N MET A 423 16.92 12.03 -13.04
CA MET A 423 17.59 10.74 -13.25
C MET A 423 18.09 10.58 -14.69
N ALA A 424 17.28 10.94 -15.68
CA ALA A 424 17.65 10.88 -17.10
C ALA A 424 18.84 11.79 -17.44
N LEU A 425 18.86 12.99 -16.87
CA LEU A 425 19.97 13.95 -16.99
C LEU A 425 21.19 13.61 -16.10
N ARG A 426 21.10 12.53 -15.30
CA ARG A 426 22.11 12.13 -14.31
C ARG A 426 22.48 13.23 -13.30
N GLU A 427 21.54 14.13 -12.99
CA GLU A 427 21.66 15.02 -11.81
C GLU A 427 21.61 14.20 -10.52
N VAL A 428 20.80 13.15 -10.53
CA VAL A 428 20.87 12.05 -9.56
C VAL A 428 22.01 11.11 -9.99
N PRO A 429 22.97 10.78 -9.11
CA PRO A 429 24.19 10.06 -9.47
C PRO A 429 23.95 8.57 -9.75
N VAL A 430 23.26 8.25 -10.84
CA VAL A 430 23.06 6.88 -11.32
C VAL A 430 24.36 6.37 -11.95
N PRO A 431 24.76 5.10 -11.70
CA PRO A 431 25.98 4.54 -12.27
C PRO A 431 26.07 4.62 -13.80
N ASN A 432 27.24 5.00 -14.33
CA ASN A 432 27.44 5.26 -15.76
C ASN A 432 27.31 4.03 -16.67
N HIS A 433 27.45 2.82 -16.11
CA HIS A 433 27.30 1.56 -16.85
C HIS A 433 25.85 1.11 -17.04
N ILE A 434 24.89 1.86 -16.49
CA ILE A 434 23.45 1.61 -16.65
C ILE A 434 22.93 2.53 -17.75
N SER A 435 22.41 1.93 -18.82
CA SER A 435 21.72 2.68 -19.87
C SER A 435 20.33 3.09 -19.38
N ILE A 436 20.06 4.39 -19.42
CA ILE A 436 18.77 4.97 -19.01
C ILE A 436 18.13 5.57 -20.25
N LEU A 437 16.86 5.26 -20.48
CA LEU A 437 16.06 5.96 -21.47
C LEU A 437 14.79 6.50 -20.82
N TYR A 438 14.56 7.78 -21.04
CA TYR A 438 13.38 8.49 -20.56
C TYR A 438 12.51 8.89 -21.74
N VAL A 439 11.24 8.48 -21.68
CA VAL A 439 10.24 8.85 -22.69
C VAL A 439 9.54 10.11 -22.22
N GLU A 440 9.89 11.24 -22.83
CA GLU A 440 9.18 12.51 -22.60
C GLU A 440 7.81 12.52 -23.28
N GLN A 441 6.92 13.37 -22.77
CA GLN A 441 5.52 13.37 -23.18
C GLN A 441 5.26 13.87 -24.63
N GLU A 442 6.23 14.48 -25.31
CA GLU A 442 6.03 14.99 -26.68
C GLU A 442 7.31 14.92 -27.53
N ILE A 443 7.19 14.36 -28.74
CA ILE A 443 8.21 14.43 -29.79
C ILE A 443 7.75 15.44 -30.85
N ILE A 444 8.65 16.35 -31.22
CA ILE A 444 8.44 17.26 -32.35
C ILE A 444 8.46 16.43 -33.64
N GLY A 445 7.43 16.59 -34.46
CA GLY A 445 7.32 15.84 -35.72
C GLY A 445 8.22 16.43 -36.79
N ASP A 446 9.00 15.57 -37.43
CA ASP A 446 9.88 15.85 -38.55
C ASP A 446 9.37 15.16 -39.83
N ASP A 447 10.06 15.36 -40.96
CA ASP A 447 9.70 14.76 -42.26
C ASP A 447 10.12 13.30 -42.41
N THR A 448 10.82 12.73 -41.43
CA THR A 448 11.18 11.30 -41.40
C THR A 448 9.94 10.41 -41.33
N THR A 449 9.99 9.23 -41.92
CA THR A 449 8.88 8.27 -41.80
C THR A 449 8.82 7.69 -40.38
N ALA A 450 7.65 7.22 -39.96
CA ALA A 450 7.49 6.64 -38.63
C ALA A 450 8.41 5.44 -38.40
N ILE A 451 8.58 4.55 -39.39
CA ILE A 451 9.46 3.38 -39.25
C ILE A 451 10.94 3.78 -39.18
N GLU A 452 11.40 4.73 -39.99
CA GLU A 452 12.76 5.22 -39.95
C GLU A 452 13.06 5.95 -38.64
N SER A 453 12.10 6.68 -38.09
CA SER A 453 12.23 7.35 -36.79
C SER A 453 12.45 6.34 -35.64
N VAL A 454 11.80 5.16 -35.69
CA VAL A 454 12.03 4.06 -34.74
C VAL A 454 13.42 3.46 -34.93
N LEU A 455 13.81 3.19 -36.17
CA LEU A 455 15.11 2.61 -36.48
C LEU A 455 16.28 3.52 -36.10
N ALA A 456 16.12 4.83 -36.27
CA ALA A 456 17.09 5.84 -35.88
C ALA A 456 17.21 6.03 -34.36
N ALA A 457 16.29 5.48 -33.56
CA ALA A 457 16.40 5.54 -32.10
C ALA A 457 17.58 4.71 -31.58
N ASP A 458 17.93 3.62 -32.27
CA ASP A 458 19.16 2.88 -31.99
C ASP A 458 20.34 3.56 -32.69
N ILE A 459 20.95 4.48 -31.94
CA ILE A 459 22.07 5.31 -32.40
C ILE A 459 23.29 4.42 -32.71
N TRP A 460 23.52 3.35 -31.93
CA TRP A 460 24.64 2.44 -32.16
C TRP A 460 24.46 1.61 -33.43
N ARG A 461 23.25 1.12 -33.70
CA ARG A 461 22.93 0.46 -34.97
C ARG A 461 23.14 1.39 -36.16
N THR A 462 22.65 2.62 -36.05
CA THR A 462 22.80 3.64 -37.12
C THR A 462 24.27 3.99 -37.33
N HIS A 463 25.04 4.14 -36.24
CA HIS A 463 26.48 4.38 -36.28
C HIS A 463 27.23 3.26 -36.99
N TYR A 464 26.99 2.00 -36.65
CA TYR A 464 27.66 0.87 -37.29
C TYR A 464 27.25 0.66 -38.75
N ILE A 465 25.99 0.92 -39.11
CA ILE A 465 25.55 0.88 -40.51
C ILE A 465 26.26 1.97 -41.33
N ASN A 466 26.34 3.20 -40.80
CA ASN A 466 27.05 4.29 -41.47
C ASN A 466 28.56 3.97 -41.58
N GLN A 467 29.15 3.41 -40.52
CA GLN A 467 30.54 2.98 -40.52
C GLN A 467 30.78 1.85 -41.55
N GLU A 468 29.87 0.89 -41.68
CA GLU A 468 29.95 -0.17 -42.70
C GLU A 468 29.90 0.42 -44.12
N LEU A 469 29.01 1.39 -44.37
CA LEU A 469 28.92 2.08 -45.66
C LEU A 469 30.19 2.88 -45.98
N GLU A 470 30.75 3.60 -45.02
CA GLU A 470 32.01 4.33 -45.18
C GLU A 470 33.19 3.39 -45.43
N LEU A 471 33.32 2.32 -44.65
CA LEU A 471 34.38 1.32 -44.81
C LEU A 471 34.30 0.62 -46.18
N ASN A 472 33.09 0.25 -46.62
CA ASN A 472 32.88 -0.34 -47.95
C ASN A 472 33.21 0.66 -49.08
N GLY A 473 32.81 1.92 -48.94
CA GLY A 473 33.17 2.98 -49.89
C GLY A 473 34.68 3.21 -49.96
N ASN A 474 35.36 3.20 -48.81
CA ASN A 474 36.82 3.34 -48.74
C ASN A 474 37.53 2.14 -49.36
N LEU A 475 37.08 0.91 -49.08
CA LEU A 475 37.61 -0.31 -49.71
C LEU A 475 37.46 -0.27 -51.23
N GLN A 476 36.29 0.11 -51.74
CA GLN A 476 36.04 0.24 -53.17
C GLN A 476 36.95 1.30 -53.81
N SER A 477 37.15 2.44 -53.14
CA SER A 477 38.07 3.48 -53.63
C SER A 477 39.54 3.03 -53.69
N ILE A 478 39.96 2.13 -52.78
CA ILE A 478 41.31 1.56 -52.77
C ILE A 478 41.44 0.52 -53.88
N GLU A 479 40.42 -0.31 -54.11
CA GLU A 479 40.39 -1.25 -55.25
C GLU A 479 40.48 -0.52 -56.59
N ASP A 480 39.78 0.61 -56.74
CA ASP A 480 39.84 1.47 -57.91
C ASP A 480 41.24 2.09 -58.12
N LYS A 481 41.94 2.48 -57.04
CA LYS A 481 43.32 3.00 -57.09
C LYS A 481 44.35 1.91 -57.44
N ILE A 482 44.17 0.71 -56.90
CA ILE A 482 45.02 -0.45 -57.23
C ILE A 482 44.84 -0.82 -58.71
N THR A 483 43.61 -0.82 -59.22
CA THR A 483 43.34 -1.07 -60.65
C THR A 483 43.82 0.06 -61.56
N ALA A 484 43.89 1.31 -61.06
CA ALA A 484 44.47 2.45 -61.76
C ALA A 484 46.03 2.45 -61.81
N GLY A 485 46.70 1.50 -61.14
CA GLY A 485 48.14 1.28 -61.24
C GLY A 485 48.99 2.01 -60.20
N GLU A 486 48.41 2.49 -59.10
CA GLU A 486 49.16 3.02 -57.94
C GLU A 486 49.85 1.91 -57.14
N ASP A 487 50.77 2.27 -56.23
CA ASP A 487 51.62 1.34 -55.47
C ASP A 487 50.79 0.30 -54.67
N ALA A 488 50.67 -0.91 -55.23
CA ALA A 488 49.84 -1.98 -54.68
C ALA A 488 50.30 -2.48 -53.29
N ALA A 489 51.56 -2.26 -52.92
CA ALA A 489 52.12 -2.76 -51.66
C ALA A 489 51.70 -1.92 -50.44
N SER A 490 51.65 -0.59 -50.55
CA SER A 490 51.18 0.29 -49.47
C SER A 490 49.66 0.25 -49.34
N LEU A 491 48.96 0.29 -50.47
CA LEU A 491 47.50 0.21 -50.54
C LEU A 491 46.96 -1.15 -50.08
N GLY A 492 47.74 -2.23 -50.21
CA GLY A 492 47.39 -3.56 -49.69
C GLY A 492 47.31 -3.60 -48.16
N SER A 493 48.20 -2.93 -47.45
CA SER A 493 48.18 -2.86 -45.97
C SER A 493 46.97 -2.07 -45.47
N GLU A 494 46.69 -0.91 -46.07
CA GLU A 494 45.49 -0.11 -45.76
C GLU A 494 44.20 -0.88 -46.03
N ARG A 495 44.15 -1.64 -47.13
CA ARG A 495 43.00 -2.50 -47.44
C ARG A 495 42.78 -3.57 -46.38
N ASP A 496 43.83 -4.25 -45.94
CA ASP A 496 43.71 -5.33 -44.96
C ASP A 496 43.35 -4.80 -43.55
N GLU A 497 43.82 -3.60 -43.19
CA GLU A 497 43.39 -2.89 -41.97
C GLU A 497 41.89 -2.52 -42.01
N LEU A 498 41.41 -1.92 -43.10
CA LEU A 498 40.00 -1.58 -43.28
C LEU A 498 39.10 -2.82 -43.34
N ALA A 499 39.58 -3.91 -43.94
CA ALA A 499 38.85 -5.19 -43.96
C ALA A 499 38.72 -5.80 -42.55
N THR A 500 39.73 -5.63 -41.71
CA THR A 500 39.68 -6.06 -40.29
C THR A 500 38.65 -5.24 -39.52
N GLN A 501 38.66 -3.91 -39.67
CA GLN A 501 37.66 -3.03 -39.05
C GLN A 501 36.24 -3.30 -39.54
N LEU A 502 36.07 -3.61 -40.83
CA LEU A 502 34.79 -4.01 -41.40
C LEU A 502 34.29 -5.32 -40.77
N GLY A 503 35.18 -6.29 -40.59
CA GLY A 503 34.87 -7.55 -39.91
C GLY A 503 34.38 -7.33 -38.46
N GLU A 504 35.07 -6.49 -37.69
CA GLU A 504 34.65 -6.12 -36.32
C GLU A 504 33.30 -5.39 -36.31
N CYS A 505 33.05 -4.50 -37.28
CA CYS A 505 31.79 -3.78 -37.42
C CYS A 505 30.63 -4.76 -37.72
N GLN A 506 30.84 -5.68 -38.67
CA GLN A 506 29.84 -6.69 -39.05
C GLN A 506 29.55 -7.66 -37.91
N GLU A 507 30.57 -8.08 -37.14
CA GLU A 507 30.37 -8.91 -35.95
C GLU A 507 29.44 -8.23 -34.93
N LYS A 508 29.64 -6.93 -34.68
CA LYS A 508 28.77 -6.14 -33.79
C LYS A 508 27.36 -5.97 -34.35
N LEU A 509 27.21 -5.72 -35.66
CA LEU A 509 25.89 -5.63 -36.30
C LEU A 509 25.10 -6.95 -36.21
N VAL A 510 25.80 -8.09 -36.26
CA VAL A 510 25.22 -9.42 -36.05
C VAL A 510 24.84 -9.63 -34.57
N GLU A 511 25.70 -9.27 -33.61
CA GLU A 511 25.40 -9.34 -32.16
C GLU A 511 24.16 -8.49 -31.81
N MET A 512 23.99 -7.33 -32.45
CA MET A 512 22.84 -6.44 -32.27
C MET A 512 21.58 -6.86 -33.07
N GLU A 513 21.64 -7.94 -33.85
CA GLU A 513 20.56 -8.39 -34.74
C GLU A 513 20.02 -7.27 -35.67
N ALA A 514 20.92 -6.43 -36.21
CA ALA A 514 20.55 -5.21 -36.94
C ALA A 514 19.63 -5.45 -38.16
N HIS A 515 19.73 -6.64 -38.78
CA HIS A 515 18.92 -7.08 -39.92
C HIS A 515 17.45 -7.36 -39.54
N MET A 516 17.17 -7.76 -38.30
CA MET A 516 15.81 -7.93 -37.78
C MET A 516 15.18 -6.61 -37.35
N GLY A 517 15.95 -5.52 -37.31
CA GLY A 517 15.51 -4.20 -36.89
C GLY A 517 14.19 -3.73 -37.54
N PRO A 518 14.06 -3.72 -38.88
CA PRO A 518 12.84 -3.28 -39.55
C PRO A 518 11.60 -4.11 -39.18
N ILE A 519 11.77 -5.44 -39.04
CA ILE A 519 10.68 -6.34 -38.66
C ILE A 519 10.23 -6.05 -37.22
N LYS A 520 11.19 -5.88 -36.30
CA LYS A 520 10.91 -5.51 -34.90
C LYS A 520 10.23 -4.14 -34.82
N ALA A 521 10.72 -3.14 -35.55
CA ALA A 521 10.14 -1.79 -35.58
C ALA A 521 8.71 -1.81 -36.12
N ALA A 522 8.45 -2.51 -37.21
CA ALA A 522 7.11 -2.67 -37.78
C ALA A 522 6.15 -3.38 -36.82
N PHE A 523 6.62 -4.43 -36.12
CA PHE A 523 5.84 -5.14 -35.10
C PHE A 523 5.46 -4.23 -33.92
N LEU A 524 6.41 -3.45 -33.38
CA LEU A 524 6.15 -2.51 -32.28
C LEU A 524 5.15 -1.41 -32.70
N LEU A 525 5.31 -0.86 -33.91
CA LEU A 525 4.41 0.16 -34.45
C LEU A 525 3.00 -0.42 -34.67
N ALA A 526 2.89 -1.63 -35.23
CA ALA A 526 1.61 -2.31 -35.41
C ALA A 526 0.89 -2.57 -34.08
N GLY A 527 1.63 -3.02 -33.06
CA GLY A 527 1.12 -3.23 -31.70
C GLY A 527 0.55 -1.96 -31.06
N LEU A 528 1.19 -0.81 -31.31
CA LEU A 528 0.73 0.50 -30.84
C LEU A 528 -0.37 1.13 -31.73
N GLY A 529 -0.79 0.44 -32.79
CA GLY A 529 -1.94 0.79 -33.62
C GLY A 529 -1.61 1.49 -34.94
N PHE A 530 -0.35 1.54 -35.37
CA PHE A 530 0.01 2.05 -36.70
C PHE A 530 -0.27 1.00 -37.79
N SER A 531 -1.10 1.37 -38.78
CA SER A 531 -1.26 0.53 -39.97
C SER A 531 0.00 0.54 -40.82
N GLU A 532 0.18 -0.46 -41.69
CA GLU A 532 1.30 -0.52 -42.63
C GLU A 532 1.41 0.76 -43.49
N SER A 533 0.27 1.33 -43.88
CA SER A 533 0.23 2.61 -44.61
C SER A 533 0.63 3.82 -43.76
N ASP A 534 0.40 3.76 -42.43
CA ASP A 534 0.79 4.83 -41.51
C ASP A 534 2.28 4.77 -41.19
N GLN A 535 2.87 3.58 -41.15
CA GLN A 535 4.31 3.41 -40.87
C GLN A 535 5.20 4.15 -41.89
N GLN A 536 4.70 4.34 -43.11
CA GLN A 536 5.38 5.05 -44.21
C GLN A 536 5.08 6.57 -44.24
N LYS A 537 4.20 7.07 -43.37
CA LYS A 537 3.87 8.51 -43.33
C LYS A 537 4.90 9.30 -42.53
N PRO A 538 5.11 10.58 -42.87
CA PRO A 538 6.02 11.45 -42.14
C PRO A 538 5.50 11.74 -40.73
N THR A 539 6.41 11.85 -39.75
CA THR A 539 6.05 12.07 -38.34
C THR A 539 5.31 13.39 -38.09
N SER A 540 5.54 14.40 -38.94
CA SER A 540 4.83 15.69 -38.95
C SER A 540 3.32 15.56 -39.20
N SER A 541 2.87 14.54 -39.94
CA SER A 541 1.45 14.32 -40.26
C SER A 541 0.62 13.75 -39.11
N PHE A 542 1.29 13.20 -38.09
CA PHE A 542 0.64 12.59 -36.93
C PHE A 542 0.27 13.63 -35.88
N SER A 543 -0.85 13.42 -35.19
CA SER A 543 -1.23 14.23 -34.03
C SER A 543 -0.35 13.91 -32.81
N GLY A 544 -0.36 14.78 -31.79
CA GLY A 544 0.49 14.63 -30.59
C GLY A 544 0.42 13.23 -29.95
N GLY A 545 -0.78 12.66 -29.76
CA GLY A 545 -0.93 11.31 -29.20
C GLY A 545 -0.33 10.19 -30.07
N TRP A 546 -0.33 10.34 -31.39
CA TRP A 546 0.35 9.39 -32.29
C TRP A 546 1.88 9.57 -32.24
N ARG A 547 2.36 10.81 -32.08
CA ARG A 547 3.80 11.08 -31.88
C ARG A 547 4.30 10.54 -30.54
N MET A 548 3.47 10.57 -29.50
CA MET A 548 3.76 9.89 -28.22
C MET A 548 3.88 8.37 -28.41
N ARG A 549 2.98 7.75 -29.17
CA ARG A 549 3.10 6.31 -29.48
C ARG A 549 4.39 6.00 -30.22
N LEU A 550 4.78 6.88 -31.14
CA LEU A 550 6.06 6.76 -31.81
C LEU A 550 7.24 6.89 -30.83
N ALA A 551 7.17 7.82 -29.86
CA ALA A 551 8.16 7.96 -28.79
C ALA A 551 8.31 6.67 -27.97
N LEU A 552 7.17 6.07 -27.62
CA LEU A 552 7.13 4.81 -26.91
C LEU A 552 7.71 3.68 -27.78
N ALA A 553 7.37 3.61 -29.07
CA ALA A 553 7.93 2.62 -30.00
C ALA A 553 9.46 2.73 -30.10
N ARG A 554 9.98 3.96 -30.22
CA ARG A 554 11.42 4.26 -30.20
C ARG A 554 12.07 3.73 -28.93
N ALA A 555 11.43 3.96 -27.78
CA ALA A 555 11.99 3.54 -26.50
C ALA A 555 11.96 2.04 -26.27
N LEU A 556 10.88 1.37 -26.69
CA LEU A 556 10.75 -0.09 -26.63
C LEU A 556 11.72 -0.78 -27.60
N PHE A 557 12.10 -0.11 -28.71
CA PHE A 557 13.07 -0.62 -29.67
C PHE A 557 14.50 -0.64 -29.13
N VAL A 558 14.92 0.41 -28.40
CA VAL A 558 16.29 0.56 -27.86
C VAL A 558 16.61 -0.45 -26.74
N GLN A 559 15.60 -0.93 -26.00
CA GLN A 559 15.77 -1.89 -24.89
C GLN A 559 16.83 -1.49 -23.85
N PRO A 560 16.68 -0.34 -23.15
CA PRO A 560 17.62 0.11 -22.13
C PRO A 560 17.64 -0.80 -20.88
N ASP A 561 18.68 -0.70 -20.05
CA ASP A 561 18.77 -1.38 -18.75
C ASP A 561 17.73 -0.87 -17.75
N LEU A 562 17.46 0.44 -17.79
CA LEU A 562 16.45 1.14 -17.01
C LEU A 562 15.56 1.96 -17.94
N LEU A 563 14.33 1.49 -18.15
CA LEU A 563 13.30 2.20 -18.90
C LEU A 563 12.45 3.07 -17.97
N LEU A 564 12.42 4.38 -18.21
CA LEU A 564 11.62 5.35 -17.47
C LEU A 564 10.41 5.78 -18.32
N LEU A 565 9.20 5.48 -17.85
CA LEU A 565 7.95 5.85 -18.52
C LEU A 565 7.15 6.83 -17.64
N ASP A 566 6.78 7.98 -18.19
CA ASP A 566 5.97 8.98 -17.48
C ASP A 566 4.55 9.07 -18.05
N GLU A 567 3.59 8.47 -17.33
CA GLU A 567 2.16 8.39 -17.67
C GLU A 567 1.89 7.89 -19.10
N PRO A 568 2.35 6.67 -19.47
CA PRO A 568 2.15 6.14 -20.81
C PRO A 568 0.66 5.93 -21.15
N SER A 569 -0.21 5.71 -20.16
CA SER A 569 -1.64 5.45 -20.36
C SER A 569 -2.44 6.63 -20.92
N ASN A 570 -2.05 7.88 -20.60
CA ASN A 570 -2.88 9.07 -20.87
C ASN A 570 -3.11 9.41 -22.36
N MET A 571 -2.34 8.81 -23.27
CA MET A 571 -2.42 9.08 -24.72
C MET A 571 -2.63 7.79 -25.54
N LEU A 572 -2.84 6.65 -24.86
CA LEU A 572 -3.05 5.36 -25.49
C LEU A 572 -4.53 5.00 -25.50
N ASP A 573 -4.97 4.44 -26.64
CA ASP A 573 -6.27 3.78 -26.71
C ASP A 573 -6.25 2.51 -25.86
N LEU A 574 -7.43 2.05 -25.44
CA LEU A 574 -7.64 0.73 -24.84
C LEU A 574 -6.89 -0.40 -25.58
N ASN A 575 -6.88 -0.38 -26.91
CA ASN A 575 -6.22 -1.41 -27.73
C ASN A 575 -4.69 -1.39 -27.58
N ALA A 576 -4.09 -0.19 -27.66
CA ALA A 576 -2.65 -0.02 -27.58
C ALA A 576 -2.16 -0.22 -26.13
N LEU A 577 -2.97 0.17 -25.15
CA LEU A 577 -2.70 -0.03 -23.74
C LEU A 577 -2.68 -1.53 -23.39
N ALA A 578 -3.69 -2.30 -23.83
CA ALA A 578 -3.75 -3.74 -23.60
C ALA A 578 -2.54 -4.48 -24.22
N TRP A 579 -2.14 -4.11 -25.44
CA TRP A 579 -0.95 -4.67 -26.06
C TRP A 579 0.33 -4.29 -25.29
N LEU A 580 0.42 -3.04 -24.82
CA LEU A 580 1.56 -2.57 -24.03
C LEU A 580 1.67 -3.31 -22.69
N GLU A 581 0.54 -3.55 -22.00
CA GLU A 581 0.48 -4.35 -20.77
C GLU A 581 1.10 -5.74 -20.99
N ASP A 582 0.62 -6.46 -22.02
CA ASP A 582 1.10 -7.79 -22.36
C ASP A 582 2.59 -7.78 -22.75
N TYR A 583 3.03 -6.77 -23.51
CA TYR A 583 4.42 -6.64 -23.94
C TYR A 583 5.36 -6.37 -22.76
N LEU A 584 5.01 -5.44 -21.87
CA LEU A 584 5.81 -5.06 -20.70
C LEU A 584 5.91 -6.18 -19.64
N GLN A 585 4.96 -7.11 -19.60
CA GLN A 585 5.07 -8.29 -18.72
C GLN A 585 6.25 -9.20 -19.10
N THR A 586 6.53 -9.34 -20.40
CA THR A 586 7.62 -10.16 -20.94
C THR A 586 8.97 -9.43 -20.97
N TRP A 587 9.00 -8.18 -20.52
CA TRP A 587 10.17 -7.33 -20.61
C TRP A 587 11.30 -7.78 -19.67
N PRO A 588 12.53 -8.00 -20.18
CA PRO A 588 13.62 -8.60 -19.41
C PRO A 588 14.39 -7.62 -18.52
N SER A 589 14.38 -6.31 -18.85
CA SER A 589 15.13 -5.30 -18.11
C SER A 589 14.26 -4.57 -17.08
N THR A 590 14.83 -3.57 -16.43
CA THR A 590 14.18 -2.87 -15.32
C THR A 590 13.27 -1.77 -15.86
N ILE A 591 12.05 -1.69 -15.33
CA ILE A 591 11.10 -0.65 -15.72
C ILE A 591 10.73 0.17 -14.49
N LEU A 592 10.70 1.50 -14.63
CA LEU A 592 10.12 2.42 -13.68
C LEU A 592 9.02 3.21 -14.39
N VAL A 593 7.76 2.91 -14.06
CA VAL A 593 6.59 3.56 -14.65
C VAL A 593 5.93 4.46 -13.64
N VAL A 594 5.81 5.75 -13.96
CA VAL A 594 4.85 6.63 -13.30
C VAL A 594 3.51 6.45 -13.99
N SER A 595 2.49 6.02 -13.25
CA SER A 595 1.13 5.93 -13.78
C SER A 595 0.12 6.17 -12.68
N HIS A 596 -0.99 6.81 -13.04
CA HIS A 596 -2.19 6.90 -12.23
C HIS A 596 -3.22 5.79 -12.53
N ASP A 597 -2.96 4.95 -13.53
CA ASP A 597 -3.83 3.85 -13.91
C ASP A 597 -3.58 2.62 -13.03
N ARG A 598 -4.58 2.28 -12.20
CA ARG A 598 -4.54 1.15 -11.28
C ARG A 598 -4.50 -0.18 -12.00
N ALA A 599 -5.28 -0.32 -13.07
CA ALA A 599 -5.36 -1.58 -13.81
C ALA A 599 -4.03 -1.85 -14.50
N PHE A 600 -3.45 -0.84 -15.14
CA PHE A 600 -2.13 -0.95 -15.75
C PHE A 600 -1.05 -1.33 -14.73
N LEU A 601 -1.01 -0.64 -13.57
CA LEU A 601 -0.05 -0.95 -12.52
C LEU A 601 -0.25 -2.34 -11.93
N ASP A 602 -1.49 -2.81 -11.80
CA ASP A 602 -1.78 -4.16 -11.30
C ASP A 602 -1.27 -5.26 -12.24
N HIS A 603 -1.27 -5.03 -13.56
CA HIS A 603 -0.80 -6.00 -14.55
C HIS A 603 0.73 -5.96 -14.77
N VAL A 604 1.34 -4.77 -14.67
CA VAL A 604 2.76 -4.58 -15.02
C VAL A 604 3.68 -4.57 -13.80
N ALA A 605 3.29 -3.93 -12.68
CA ALA A 605 4.19 -3.68 -11.57
C ALA A 605 4.41 -4.92 -10.68
N THR A 606 5.65 -5.15 -10.28
CA THR A 606 6.04 -6.14 -9.25
C THR A 606 6.24 -5.51 -7.87
N ASP A 607 6.62 -4.23 -7.87
CA ASP A 607 6.88 -3.45 -6.67
C ASP A 607 6.30 -2.04 -6.90
N ILE A 608 5.77 -1.43 -5.84
CA ILE A 608 5.21 -0.08 -5.87
C ILE A 608 6.08 0.86 -5.04
N ILE A 609 6.45 1.99 -5.62
CA ILE A 609 7.12 3.10 -4.95
C ILE A 609 6.06 4.16 -4.66
N HIS A 610 5.76 4.36 -3.38
CA HIS A 610 4.83 5.39 -2.94
C HIS A 610 5.60 6.63 -2.46
N GLN A 611 5.44 7.73 -3.19
CA GLN A 611 6.00 9.02 -2.83
C GLN A 611 4.99 9.81 -1.98
N HIS A 612 5.36 10.08 -0.73
CA HIS A 612 4.63 10.93 0.20
C HIS A 612 5.60 11.69 1.10
N SER A 613 5.22 12.88 1.56
CA SER A 613 6.00 13.70 2.50
C SER A 613 7.50 13.78 2.24
N GLU A 614 7.86 14.06 0.97
CA GLU A 614 9.24 14.20 0.49
C GLU A 614 10.10 12.91 0.60
N ARG A 615 9.47 11.75 0.80
CA ARG A 615 10.09 10.43 0.97
C ARG A 615 9.55 9.41 -0.04
N LEU A 616 10.23 8.25 -0.11
CA LEU A 616 9.88 7.12 -0.96
C LEU A 616 9.75 5.86 -0.11
N ASP A 617 8.56 5.27 -0.12
CA ASP A 617 8.28 3.99 0.52
C ASP A 617 8.13 2.89 -0.52
N TYR A 618 8.66 1.71 -0.22
CA TYR A 618 8.65 0.56 -1.12
C TYR A 618 7.69 -0.52 -0.61
N TYR A 619 6.82 -0.97 -1.51
CA TYR A 619 5.86 -2.03 -1.26
C TYR A 619 6.09 -3.13 -2.29
N LYS A 620 6.12 -4.38 -1.83
CA LYS A 620 6.21 -5.54 -2.71
C LYS A 620 4.80 -5.97 -3.09
N GLY A 621 4.57 -6.25 -4.37
CA GLY A 621 3.27 -6.66 -4.88
C GLY A 621 2.70 -5.70 -5.91
N ASN A 622 1.49 -6.01 -6.35
CA ASN A 622 0.72 -5.20 -7.28
C ASN A 622 0.07 -3.99 -6.56
N PHE A 623 -0.60 -3.13 -7.34
CA PHE A 623 -1.26 -1.93 -6.81
C PHE A 623 -2.32 -2.28 -5.76
N SER A 624 -3.14 -3.30 -6.01
CA SER A 624 -4.20 -3.73 -5.09
C SER A 624 -3.65 -4.16 -3.72
N GLN A 625 -2.60 -4.99 -3.70
CA GLN A 625 -1.91 -5.40 -2.47
C GLN A 625 -1.27 -4.20 -1.73
N PHE A 626 -0.70 -3.27 -2.49
CA PHE A 626 -0.19 -2.01 -1.95
C PHE A 626 -1.29 -1.21 -1.25
N TYR A 627 -2.44 -1.04 -1.90
CA TYR A 627 -3.55 -0.24 -1.36
C TYR A 627 -4.11 -0.86 -0.08
N GLU A 628 -4.32 -2.19 -0.05
CA GLU A 628 -4.73 -2.90 1.16
C GLU A 628 -3.70 -2.71 2.29
N THR A 629 -2.42 -2.99 2.02
CA THR A 629 -1.35 -2.84 3.02
C THR A 629 -1.24 -1.40 3.53
N LYS A 630 -1.35 -0.40 2.64
CA LYS A 630 -1.31 1.03 3.00
C LYS A 630 -2.49 1.40 3.89
N THR A 631 -3.71 1.00 3.52
CA THR A 631 -4.91 1.31 4.32
C THR A 631 -4.90 0.62 5.68
N GLU A 632 -4.38 -0.61 5.78
CA GLU A 632 -4.19 -1.31 7.04
C GLU A 632 -3.15 -0.63 7.92
N ARG A 633 -1.99 -0.24 7.37
CA ARG A 633 -0.97 0.53 8.09
C ARG A 633 -1.53 1.84 8.61
N GLY A 634 -2.24 2.61 7.77
CA GLY A 634 -2.86 3.87 8.18
C GLY A 634 -3.89 3.69 9.30
N LYS A 635 -4.72 2.63 9.24
CA LYS A 635 -5.66 2.31 10.33
C LYS A 635 -4.96 1.93 11.63
N ASN A 636 -3.85 1.20 11.55
CA ASN A 636 -3.07 0.82 12.73
C ASN A 636 -2.37 2.03 13.34
N GLU A 637 -1.75 2.89 12.53
CA GLU A 637 -1.14 4.15 12.98
C GLU A 637 -2.16 5.07 13.64
N LEU A 638 -3.38 5.17 13.09
CA LEU A 638 -4.46 5.95 13.69
C LEU A 638 -4.88 5.40 15.06
N ARG A 639 -5.05 4.08 15.18
CA ARG A 639 -5.39 3.43 16.46
C ARG A 639 -4.29 3.59 17.50
N GLU A 640 -3.03 3.44 17.10
CA GLU A 640 -1.88 3.67 17.97
C GLU A 640 -1.85 5.13 18.44
N TYR A 641 -2.05 6.08 17.54
CA TYR A 641 -2.15 7.50 17.87
C TYR A 641 -3.29 7.79 18.86
N GLU A 642 -4.50 7.27 18.60
CA GLU A 642 -5.66 7.46 19.49
C GLU A 642 -5.42 6.84 20.86
N SER A 643 -4.82 5.65 20.94
CA SER A 643 -4.50 4.98 22.21
C SER A 643 -3.48 5.78 23.03
N GLN A 644 -2.44 6.33 22.38
CA GLN A 644 -1.44 7.17 23.03
C GLN A 644 -2.04 8.52 23.47
N LEU A 645 -2.95 9.09 22.68
CA LEU A 645 -3.66 10.32 23.02
C LEU A 645 -4.55 10.11 24.24
N GLN A 646 -5.34 9.03 24.28
CA GLN A 646 -6.17 8.66 25.43
C GLN A 646 -5.33 8.42 26.68
N TYR A 647 -4.21 7.71 26.56
CA TYR A 647 -3.29 7.48 27.66
C TYR A 647 -2.73 8.79 28.22
N ARG A 648 -2.34 9.73 27.34
CA ARG A 648 -1.90 11.07 27.75
C ARG A 648 -3.01 11.87 28.43
N GLN A 649 -4.23 11.86 27.88
CA GLN A 649 -5.37 12.55 28.48
C GLN A 649 -5.69 11.99 29.87
N HIS A 650 -5.62 10.66 30.05
CA HIS A 650 -5.81 10.01 31.34
C HIS A 650 -4.75 10.44 32.37
N LEU A 651 -3.47 10.44 31.98
CA LEU A 651 -2.38 10.94 32.84
C LEU A 651 -2.55 12.41 33.18
N GLN A 652 -2.93 13.24 32.22
CA GLN A 652 -3.15 14.68 32.40
C GLN A 652 -4.32 14.95 33.35
N ALA A 653 -5.45 14.25 33.19
CA ALA A 653 -6.60 14.38 34.08
C ALA A 653 -6.27 13.97 35.53
N PHE A 654 -5.44 12.94 35.71
CA PHE A 654 -4.93 12.57 37.02
C PHE A 654 -4.04 13.65 37.63
N VAL A 655 -3.11 14.20 36.84
CA VAL A 655 -2.23 15.29 37.27
C VAL A 655 -3.06 16.51 37.68
N ASP A 656 -3.98 16.97 36.84
CA ASP A 656 -4.76 18.18 37.09
C ASP A 656 -5.66 18.05 38.33
N ARG A 657 -6.22 16.86 38.56
CA ARG A 657 -7.07 16.58 39.72
C ARG A 657 -6.29 16.54 41.04
N TRP A 658 -5.05 16.04 41.02
CA TRP A 658 -4.28 15.74 42.25
C TRP A 658 -3.06 16.63 42.48
N ARG A 659 -2.74 17.56 41.57
CA ARG A 659 -1.59 18.48 41.67
C ARG A 659 -1.60 19.35 42.94
N TYR A 660 -2.77 19.73 43.43
CA TYR A 660 -2.94 20.62 44.58
C TYR A 660 -3.13 19.89 45.92
N ASN A 661 -3.24 18.55 45.90
CA ASN A 661 -3.39 17.76 47.12
C ASN A 661 -2.02 17.31 47.65
N ALA A 662 -1.66 17.76 48.85
CA ALA A 662 -0.36 17.51 49.47
C ALA A 662 -0.04 16.00 49.66
N ALA A 663 -1.05 15.15 49.86
CA ALA A 663 -0.84 13.71 50.08
C ALA A 663 -0.53 12.92 48.80
N ARG A 664 -1.04 13.37 47.64
CA ARG A 664 -0.86 12.70 46.33
C ARG A 664 0.06 13.47 45.37
N ALA A 665 0.67 14.54 45.85
CA ALA A 665 1.57 15.40 45.06
C ALA A 665 2.79 14.63 44.49
N SER A 666 3.33 13.66 45.22
CA SER A 666 4.47 12.83 44.76
C SER A 666 4.07 11.92 43.58
N GLN A 667 2.87 11.34 43.62
CA GLN A 667 2.33 10.52 42.53
C GLN A 667 2.01 11.38 41.31
N ALA A 668 1.40 12.56 41.50
CA ALA A 668 1.17 13.51 40.41
C ALA A 668 2.50 13.95 39.75
N GLN A 669 3.55 14.23 40.54
CA GLN A 669 4.88 14.54 40.01
C GLN A 669 5.51 13.38 39.23
N SER A 670 5.30 12.14 39.67
CA SER A 670 5.78 10.95 38.94
C SER A 670 5.11 10.83 37.56
N LYS A 671 3.79 11.07 37.48
CA LYS A 671 3.04 11.02 36.23
C LYS A 671 3.37 12.20 35.30
N ILE A 672 3.66 13.39 35.84
CA ILE A 672 4.22 14.53 35.07
C ILE A 672 5.53 14.11 34.40
N LYS A 673 6.43 13.46 35.14
CA LYS A 673 7.71 12.99 34.60
C LYS A 673 7.56 11.89 33.54
N ILE A 674 6.53 11.05 33.65
CA ILE A 674 6.17 10.07 32.62
C ILE A 674 5.66 10.80 31.37
N LEU A 675 4.82 11.81 31.54
CA LEU A 675 4.26 12.61 30.45
C LEU A 675 5.34 13.40 29.69
N GLU A 676 6.36 13.91 30.40
CA GLU A 676 7.55 14.57 29.83
C GLU A 676 8.48 13.59 29.07
N LYS A 677 8.48 12.31 29.45
CA LYS A 677 9.30 11.28 28.80
C LYS A 677 8.63 10.63 27.60
N LEU A 678 7.31 10.73 27.46
CA LEU A 678 6.60 10.19 26.31
C LEU A 678 7.03 10.96 25.04
N PRO A 679 7.35 10.26 23.93
CA PRO A 679 7.75 10.91 22.68
C PRO A 679 6.65 11.85 22.18
N GLU A 680 7.02 12.91 21.44
CA GLU A 680 6.04 13.82 20.85
C GLU A 680 5.14 13.06 19.87
N LEU A 681 3.82 13.22 20.05
CA LEU A 681 2.82 12.63 19.18
C LEU A 681 2.68 13.51 17.94
N HIS A 682 3.09 12.99 16.79
CA HIS A 682 2.69 13.56 15.52
C HIS A 682 1.35 12.96 15.11
N PRO A 683 0.31 13.77 14.82
CA PRO A 683 -0.92 13.23 14.25
C PRO A 683 -0.58 12.51 12.94
N PRO A 684 -1.14 11.31 12.72
CA PRO A 684 -1.00 10.64 11.43
C PRO A 684 -1.51 11.58 10.35
N GLU A 685 -0.81 11.62 9.22
CA GLU A 685 -1.20 12.45 8.10
C GLU A 685 -2.57 11.99 7.61
N THR A 686 -3.60 12.79 7.85
CA THR A 686 -4.91 12.52 7.26
C THR A 686 -4.82 12.87 5.78
N GLU A 687 -4.85 11.85 4.93
CA GLU A 687 -5.14 12.05 3.52
C GLU A 687 -6.55 12.64 3.43
N ASP A 688 -6.64 13.91 3.01
CA ASP A 688 -7.91 14.60 2.79
C ASP A 688 -8.73 13.81 1.76
N SER A 689 -9.71 13.03 2.20
CA SER A 689 -10.62 12.33 1.28
C SER A 689 -11.41 13.37 0.48
N GLU A 690 -11.21 13.38 -0.83
CA GLU A 690 -11.87 14.31 -1.74
C GLU A 690 -13.30 13.81 -2.02
N SER A 691 -14.29 14.72 -1.99
CA SER A 691 -15.69 14.35 -2.22
C SER A 691 -16.33 15.30 -3.22
N PHE A 692 -16.53 14.87 -4.47
CA PHE A 692 -17.22 15.70 -5.44
C PHE A 692 -18.72 15.66 -5.20
N LYS A 693 -19.39 16.80 -5.40
CA LYS A 693 -20.85 16.89 -5.30
C LYS A 693 -21.40 17.73 -6.44
N PHE A 694 -22.13 17.08 -7.34
CA PHE A 694 -22.92 17.76 -8.36
C PHE A 694 -24.28 18.18 -7.77
N PRO A 695 -24.79 19.37 -8.11
CA PRO A 695 -26.14 19.75 -7.74
C PRO A 695 -27.17 18.89 -8.49
N ASP A 696 -28.27 18.58 -7.82
CA ASP A 696 -29.34 17.78 -8.41
C ASP A 696 -29.99 18.51 -9.59
N ALA A 697 -30.22 17.76 -10.67
CA ALA A 697 -30.86 18.24 -11.88
C ALA A 697 -32.38 18.42 -11.68
N GLU A 698 -32.92 19.49 -12.25
CA GLU A 698 -34.36 19.74 -12.31
C GLU A 698 -35.03 18.78 -13.29
N LYS A 699 -36.24 18.30 -12.98
CA LYS A 699 -36.98 17.40 -13.88
C LYS A 699 -37.65 18.17 -15.01
N ILE A 700 -37.36 17.79 -16.26
CA ILE A 700 -37.91 18.32 -17.50
C ILE A 700 -38.69 17.19 -18.21
N SER A 701 -39.71 17.54 -18.99
CA SER A 701 -40.46 16.59 -19.79
C SER A 701 -39.61 15.96 -20.91
N PRO A 702 -39.65 14.63 -21.11
CA PRO A 702 -39.00 13.97 -22.25
C PRO A 702 -39.67 14.37 -23.59
N PRO A 703 -38.99 14.20 -24.74
CA PRO A 703 -37.62 13.70 -24.91
C PRO A 703 -36.59 14.76 -24.50
N LEU A 704 -35.46 14.33 -23.93
CA LEU A 704 -34.39 15.27 -23.53
C LEU A 704 -33.49 15.58 -24.72
N LEU A 705 -32.86 14.54 -25.26
CA LEU A 705 -31.88 14.62 -26.33
C LEU A 705 -31.93 13.33 -27.14
N GLN A 706 -32.27 13.43 -28.42
CA GLN A 706 -32.42 12.29 -29.32
C GLN A 706 -31.77 12.61 -30.66
N LEU A 707 -30.97 11.67 -31.17
CA LEU A 707 -30.42 11.64 -32.52
C LEU A 707 -31.21 10.61 -33.32
N ASP A 708 -31.78 11.04 -34.45
CA ASP A 708 -32.50 10.16 -35.38
C ASP A 708 -31.83 10.15 -36.76
N ASN A 709 -31.30 8.99 -37.15
CA ASN A 709 -30.63 8.69 -38.42
C ASN A 709 -29.58 9.74 -38.83
N ILE A 710 -28.74 10.15 -37.88
CA ILE A 710 -27.77 11.21 -38.13
C ILE A 710 -26.59 10.70 -38.95
N THR A 711 -26.27 11.43 -40.02
CA THR A 711 -25.05 11.26 -40.81
C THR A 711 -24.27 12.58 -40.83
N PHE A 712 -22.96 12.51 -40.60
CA PHE A 712 -22.07 13.66 -40.56
C PHE A 712 -20.66 13.34 -41.08
N GLY A 713 -20.05 14.30 -41.76
CA GLY A 713 -18.63 14.30 -42.16
C GLY A 713 -18.10 15.74 -42.27
N TYR A 714 -16.83 15.97 -41.93
CA TYR A 714 -16.20 17.30 -42.06
C TYR A 714 -16.04 17.75 -43.51
N SER A 715 -15.89 16.78 -44.42
CA SER A 715 -15.91 16.99 -45.86
C SER A 715 -16.98 16.09 -46.49
N PRO A 716 -17.59 16.50 -47.61
CA PRO A 716 -18.62 15.69 -48.29
C PRO A 716 -18.10 14.32 -48.73
N GLU A 717 -16.79 14.20 -48.95
CA GLU A 717 -16.12 12.98 -49.40
C GLU A 717 -15.80 12.01 -48.25
N LYS A 718 -15.74 12.49 -46.99
CA LYS A 718 -15.36 11.69 -45.83
C LYS A 718 -16.44 11.73 -44.75
N THR A 719 -17.38 10.79 -44.84
CA THR A 719 -18.37 10.54 -43.79
C THR A 719 -17.70 9.91 -42.56
N ILE A 720 -17.91 10.53 -41.39
CA ILE A 720 -17.34 10.08 -40.12
C ILE A 720 -18.37 9.28 -39.33
N LEU A 721 -19.62 9.74 -39.32
CA LEU A 721 -20.74 9.08 -38.66
C LEU A 721 -21.86 8.89 -39.69
N LYS A 722 -22.47 7.72 -39.69
CA LYS A 722 -23.53 7.32 -40.62
C LYS A 722 -24.64 6.60 -39.86
N ASP A 723 -25.87 7.01 -40.15
CA ASP A 723 -27.11 6.41 -39.63
C ASP A 723 -27.06 6.16 -38.10
N VAL A 724 -26.69 7.19 -37.34
CA VAL A 724 -26.56 7.12 -35.88
C VAL A 724 -27.89 7.45 -35.20
N ASP A 725 -28.39 6.50 -34.42
CA ASP A 725 -29.55 6.66 -33.53
C ASP A 725 -29.10 6.59 -32.06
N LEU A 726 -29.45 7.60 -31.26
CA LEU A 726 -29.09 7.67 -29.84
C LEU A 726 -30.17 8.43 -29.06
N ASP A 727 -30.73 7.81 -28.03
CA ASP A 727 -31.68 8.44 -27.11
C ASP A 727 -31.06 8.57 -25.71
N VAL A 728 -31.16 9.75 -25.11
CA VAL A 728 -30.56 10.08 -23.82
C VAL A 728 -31.63 10.57 -22.86
N SER A 729 -31.75 9.88 -21.73
CA SER A 729 -32.68 10.15 -20.63
C SER A 729 -31.93 10.56 -19.34
N TYR A 730 -32.66 10.90 -18.27
CA TYR A 730 -32.05 11.22 -16.97
C TYR A 730 -31.29 10.05 -16.35
N ASP A 731 -31.78 8.83 -16.55
CA ASP A 731 -31.17 7.61 -16.00
C ASP A 731 -30.11 7.01 -16.93
N SER A 732 -29.92 7.60 -18.12
CA SER A 732 -28.90 7.17 -19.07
C SER A 732 -27.50 7.41 -18.48
N ARG A 733 -26.72 6.33 -18.43
CA ARG A 733 -25.30 6.32 -18.06
C ARG A 733 -24.56 5.61 -19.18
N ILE A 734 -24.18 6.37 -20.19
CA ILE A 734 -23.68 5.85 -21.46
C ILE A 734 -22.16 6.00 -21.48
N ALA A 735 -21.43 4.91 -21.70
CA ALA A 735 -20.02 4.96 -22.06
C ALA A 735 -19.85 4.74 -23.56
N ILE A 736 -19.12 5.63 -24.21
CA ILE A 736 -18.76 5.52 -25.63
C ILE A 736 -17.30 5.08 -25.74
N VAL A 737 -17.08 3.91 -26.32
CA VAL A 737 -15.74 3.35 -26.55
C VAL A 737 -15.48 3.18 -28.03
N GLY A 738 -14.20 3.20 -28.42
CA GLY A 738 -13.78 3.05 -29.82
C GLY A 738 -12.36 3.57 -30.02
N PRO A 739 -11.73 3.28 -31.16
CA PRO A 739 -10.37 3.74 -31.44
C PRO A 739 -10.31 5.27 -31.55
N ASN A 740 -9.12 5.85 -31.40
CA ASN A 740 -8.91 7.27 -31.62
C ASN A 740 -9.18 7.64 -33.08
N GLY A 741 -9.85 8.78 -33.27
CA GLY A 741 -10.29 9.24 -34.59
C GLY A 741 -11.57 8.56 -35.13
N ALA A 742 -12.23 7.68 -34.36
CA ALA A 742 -13.48 7.04 -34.78
C ALA A 742 -14.70 7.99 -34.88
N GLY A 743 -14.59 9.22 -34.37
CA GLY A 743 -15.68 10.20 -34.35
C GLY A 743 -16.36 10.40 -32.98
N LYS A 744 -15.78 9.90 -31.87
CA LYS A 744 -16.33 10.01 -30.51
C LYS A 744 -16.59 11.47 -30.09
N SER A 745 -15.57 12.33 -30.17
CA SER A 745 -15.73 13.77 -29.86
C SER A 745 -16.62 14.49 -30.88
N THR A 746 -16.67 14.03 -32.13
CA THR A 746 -17.58 14.56 -33.15
C THR A 746 -19.04 14.26 -32.78
N LEU A 747 -19.33 13.08 -32.24
CA LEU A 747 -20.66 12.72 -31.72
C LEU A 747 -21.06 13.63 -30.55
N LEU A 748 -20.17 13.91 -29.60
CA LEU A 748 -20.45 14.84 -28.50
C LEU A 748 -20.75 16.26 -29.01
N LYS A 749 -19.99 16.75 -30.00
CA LYS A 749 -20.23 18.07 -30.61
C LYS A 749 -21.58 18.15 -31.34
N LEU A 750 -22.03 17.05 -31.96
CA LEU A 750 -23.37 16.95 -32.53
C LEU A 750 -24.45 17.00 -31.43
N LEU A 751 -24.25 16.30 -30.31
CA LEU A 751 -25.18 16.28 -29.17
C LEU A 751 -25.34 17.67 -28.52
N ILE A 752 -24.27 18.47 -28.50
CA ILE A 752 -24.31 19.84 -27.95
C ILE A 752 -24.97 20.82 -28.93
N GLY A 753 -24.97 20.50 -30.22
CA GLY A 753 -25.46 21.35 -31.30
C GLY A 753 -24.40 22.31 -31.87
N GLU A 754 -23.11 22.09 -31.59
CA GLU A 754 -22.01 22.86 -32.22
C GLU A 754 -21.83 22.49 -33.70
N LEU A 755 -22.13 21.23 -34.04
CA LEU A 755 -22.10 20.72 -35.40
C LEU A 755 -23.52 20.45 -35.88
N SER A 756 -23.80 20.81 -37.14
CA SER A 756 -25.07 20.49 -37.79
C SER A 756 -24.95 19.18 -38.57
N PRO A 757 -25.88 18.23 -38.40
CA PRO A 757 -25.84 16.97 -39.14
C PRO A 757 -26.06 17.22 -40.65
N SER A 758 -25.40 16.41 -41.49
CA SER A 758 -25.58 16.48 -42.95
C SER A 758 -26.90 15.83 -43.39
N LYS A 759 -27.32 14.79 -42.68
CA LYS A 759 -28.64 14.12 -42.79
C LYS A 759 -29.11 13.69 -41.40
N GLY A 760 -30.41 13.47 -41.24
CA GLY A 760 -31.03 13.11 -39.96
C GLY A 760 -31.55 14.31 -39.18
N GLN A 761 -32.07 14.07 -37.98
CA GLN A 761 -32.61 15.11 -37.10
C GLN A 761 -32.05 14.99 -35.68
N LEU A 762 -31.74 16.14 -35.07
CA LEU A 762 -31.38 16.27 -33.66
C LEU A 762 -32.59 16.88 -32.94
N ASN A 763 -33.22 16.12 -32.04
CA ASN A 763 -34.32 16.59 -31.21
C ASN A 763 -33.82 16.89 -29.80
N ARG A 764 -33.97 18.14 -29.35
CA ARG A 764 -33.49 18.61 -28.04
C ARG A 764 -34.57 19.44 -27.36
N ASN A 765 -34.80 19.17 -26.07
CA ASN A 765 -35.69 20.00 -25.27
C ASN A 765 -35.08 21.41 -25.07
N GLY A 766 -35.86 22.47 -25.34
CA GLY A 766 -35.40 23.85 -25.23
C GLY A 766 -34.96 24.30 -23.83
N ARG A 767 -35.39 23.60 -22.76
CA ARG A 767 -34.96 23.86 -21.37
C ARG A 767 -33.74 23.04 -20.95
N LEU A 768 -33.26 22.14 -21.81
CA LEU A 768 -32.14 21.25 -21.51
C LEU A 768 -30.81 22.03 -21.42
N ARG A 769 -30.28 22.11 -20.21
CA ARG A 769 -28.89 22.50 -19.94
C ARG A 769 -27.97 21.28 -20.05
N VAL A 770 -26.99 21.36 -20.94
CA VAL A 770 -25.96 20.33 -21.15
C VAL A 770 -24.62 20.94 -20.76
N ALA A 771 -23.89 20.27 -19.87
CA ALA A 771 -22.52 20.62 -19.54
C ALA A 771 -21.58 19.69 -20.31
N TYR A 772 -20.59 20.26 -20.98
CA TYR A 772 -19.57 19.51 -21.70
C TYR A 772 -18.23 19.69 -21.00
N PHE A 773 -17.50 18.59 -20.81
CA PHE A 773 -16.11 18.55 -20.39
C PHE A 773 -15.27 18.02 -21.56
N THR A 774 -14.65 18.94 -22.30
CA THR A 774 -13.59 18.74 -23.29
C THR A 774 -12.19 18.61 -22.68
N GLN A 775 -11.29 17.94 -23.41
CA GLN A 775 -9.86 17.94 -23.14
C GLN A 775 -9.22 19.35 -23.16
N HIS A 776 -9.79 20.29 -23.93
CA HIS A 776 -9.30 21.67 -24.08
C HIS A 776 -9.94 22.69 -23.11
N HIS A 777 -10.71 22.28 -22.09
CA HIS A 777 -11.30 23.26 -21.16
C HIS A 777 -10.28 24.10 -20.41
N MET A 778 -9.07 23.58 -20.24
CA MET A 778 -7.98 24.32 -19.61
C MET A 778 -7.63 25.60 -20.38
N ASP A 779 -7.80 25.61 -21.70
CA ASP A 779 -7.50 26.76 -22.56
C ASP A 779 -8.55 27.88 -22.40
N GLN A 780 -9.73 27.56 -21.86
CA GLN A 780 -10.79 28.54 -21.57
C GLN A 780 -10.59 29.27 -20.23
N LEU A 781 -9.64 28.82 -19.40
CA LEU A 781 -9.37 29.41 -18.09
C LEU A 781 -8.46 30.63 -18.24
N ASP A 782 -8.85 31.76 -17.63
CA ASP A 782 -7.97 32.93 -17.57
C ASP A 782 -6.85 32.68 -16.53
N LEU A 783 -5.65 32.42 -17.03
CA LEU A 783 -4.48 32.09 -16.22
C LEU A 783 -4.05 33.22 -15.27
N ASN A 784 -4.47 34.46 -15.56
CA ASN A 784 -4.11 35.65 -14.77
C ASN A 784 -5.11 35.96 -13.64
N MET A 785 -6.19 35.17 -13.52
CA MET A 785 -7.16 35.31 -12.44
C MET A 785 -6.98 34.23 -11.38
N SER A 786 -7.47 34.46 -10.17
CA SER A 786 -7.61 33.40 -9.16
C SER A 786 -8.88 32.57 -9.39
N PRO A 787 -8.94 31.28 -8.97
CA PRO A 787 -10.15 30.46 -9.05
C PRO A 787 -11.39 31.15 -8.48
N LEU A 788 -11.24 31.82 -7.33
CA LEU A 788 -12.33 32.54 -6.69
C LEU A 788 -12.82 33.72 -7.54
N GLN A 789 -11.90 34.56 -8.02
CA GLN A 789 -12.26 35.70 -8.87
C GLN A 789 -12.89 35.23 -10.19
N PHE A 790 -12.34 34.16 -10.79
CA PHE A 790 -12.86 33.57 -12.01
C PHE A 790 -14.30 33.03 -11.81
N THR A 791 -14.57 32.31 -10.72
CA THR A 791 -15.94 31.87 -10.38
C THR A 791 -16.91 33.02 -10.24
N GLN A 792 -16.51 34.07 -9.54
CA GLN A 792 -17.34 35.25 -9.28
C GLN A 792 -17.63 36.04 -10.56
N ALA A 793 -16.64 36.17 -11.43
CA ALA A 793 -16.78 36.86 -12.71
C ALA A 793 -17.71 36.08 -13.65
N ARG A 794 -17.63 34.74 -13.68
CA ARG A 794 -18.44 33.91 -14.56
C ARG A 794 -19.87 33.72 -14.05
N PHE A 795 -20.05 33.60 -12.73
CA PHE A 795 -21.34 33.40 -12.08
C PHE A 795 -21.52 34.48 -11.01
N PRO A 796 -22.08 35.66 -11.34
CA PRO A 796 -22.40 36.65 -10.32
C PRO A 796 -23.62 36.20 -9.50
N GLY A 797 -23.63 36.48 -8.19
CA GLY A 797 -24.82 36.28 -7.35
C GLY A 797 -24.63 35.56 -6.01
N ARG A 798 -23.42 35.07 -5.70
CA ARG A 798 -23.09 34.48 -4.38
C ARG A 798 -21.94 35.23 -3.72
N THR A 799 -21.82 35.10 -2.40
CA THR A 799 -20.71 35.72 -1.64
C THR A 799 -19.39 34.97 -1.88
N ALA A 800 -18.26 35.63 -1.62
CA ALA A 800 -16.94 35.02 -1.74
C ALA A 800 -16.78 33.77 -0.87
N GLU A 801 -17.35 33.77 0.34
CA GLU A 801 -17.33 32.62 1.25
C GLU A 801 -18.11 31.43 0.70
N GLN A 802 -19.27 31.67 0.10
CA GLN A 802 -20.07 30.62 -0.54
C GLN A 802 -19.33 29.98 -1.72
N TYR A 803 -18.66 30.79 -2.56
CA TYR A 803 -17.83 30.25 -3.63
C TYR A 803 -16.63 29.49 -3.10
N ARG A 804 -15.99 29.97 -2.03
CA ARG A 804 -14.86 29.28 -1.40
C ARG A 804 -15.27 27.93 -0.80
N SER A 805 -16.43 27.87 -0.14
CA SER A 805 -17.00 26.62 0.37
C SER A 805 -17.33 25.64 -0.77
N PHE A 806 -17.93 26.13 -1.84
CA PHE A 806 -18.25 25.34 -3.02
C PHE A 806 -16.99 24.79 -3.72
N LEU A 807 -15.99 25.64 -3.98
CA LEU A 807 -14.69 25.25 -4.52
C LEU A 807 -13.98 24.24 -3.60
N GLY A 808 -14.14 24.37 -2.27
CA GLY A 808 -13.61 23.43 -1.29
C GLY A 808 -14.21 22.02 -1.38
N THR A 809 -15.44 21.90 -1.90
CA THR A 809 -16.08 20.60 -2.18
C THR A 809 -15.36 19.88 -3.32
N PHE A 810 -14.92 20.61 -4.34
CA PHE A 810 -14.09 20.08 -5.44
C PHE A 810 -12.59 20.02 -5.11
N GLY A 811 -12.21 20.08 -3.83
CA GLY A 811 -10.80 19.97 -3.39
C GLY A 811 -9.96 21.25 -3.56
N ILE A 812 -10.54 22.39 -3.97
CA ILE A 812 -9.83 23.68 -4.05
C ILE A 812 -10.02 24.43 -2.72
N ARG A 813 -9.20 24.07 -1.72
CA ARG A 813 -9.28 24.61 -0.36
C ARG A 813 -8.23 25.68 -0.08
N GLY A 814 -8.43 26.42 1.01
CA GLY A 814 -7.41 27.31 1.59
C GLY A 814 -6.85 28.36 0.62
N SER A 815 -5.53 28.53 0.64
CA SER A 815 -4.81 29.53 -0.17
C SER A 815 -4.83 29.24 -1.68
N THR A 816 -5.07 27.99 -2.09
CA THR A 816 -5.16 27.59 -3.50
C THR A 816 -6.27 28.34 -4.24
N SER A 817 -7.38 28.63 -3.56
CA SER A 817 -8.49 29.43 -4.13
C SER A 817 -8.11 30.88 -4.48
N LEU A 818 -7.03 31.40 -3.90
CA LEU A 818 -6.53 32.77 -4.07
C LEU A 818 -5.29 32.84 -4.99
N ARG A 819 -4.66 31.70 -5.30
CA ARG A 819 -3.53 31.64 -6.23
C ARG A 819 -3.99 31.88 -7.66
N LEU A 820 -3.07 32.31 -8.52
CA LEU A 820 -3.34 32.46 -9.94
C LEU A 820 -3.56 31.10 -10.60
N ILE A 821 -4.55 31.00 -11.49
CA ILE A 821 -4.88 29.76 -12.20
C ILE A 821 -3.68 29.25 -13.01
N GLY A 822 -2.84 30.15 -13.55
CA GLY A 822 -1.60 29.78 -14.25
C GLY A 822 -0.65 28.93 -13.42
N THR A 823 -0.63 29.11 -12.09
CA THR A 823 0.26 28.40 -11.16
C THR A 823 -0.31 27.07 -10.65
N LEU A 824 -1.57 26.77 -10.94
CA LEU A 824 -2.23 25.54 -10.50
C LEU A 824 -1.74 24.34 -11.30
N SER A 825 -1.70 23.18 -10.65
CA SER A 825 -1.42 21.91 -11.32
C SER A 825 -2.54 21.54 -12.31
N GLY A 826 -2.26 20.63 -13.24
CA GLY A 826 -3.26 20.12 -14.19
C GLY A 826 -4.51 19.60 -13.47
N GLY A 827 -4.35 18.77 -12.44
CA GLY A 827 -5.47 18.28 -11.63
C GLY A 827 -6.27 19.36 -10.91
N GLN A 828 -5.60 20.38 -10.37
CA GLN A 828 -6.30 21.52 -9.75
C GLN A 828 -7.12 22.32 -10.78
N LYS A 829 -6.59 22.49 -12.00
CA LYS A 829 -7.32 23.13 -13.11
C LYS A 829 -8.52 22.29 -13.57
N SER A 830 -8.37 20.97 -13.66
CA SER A 830 -9.49 20.07 -13.99
C SER A 830 -10.59 20.09 -12.93
N ARG A 831 -10.21 20.10 -11.64
CA ARG A 831 -11.17 20.27 -10.53
C ARG A 831 -11.90 21.60 -10.59
N LEU A 832 -11.20 22.68 -10.96
CA LEU A 832 -11.82 23.97 -11.17
C LEU A 832 -12.82 23.90 -12.32
N ALA A 833 -12.47 23.24 -13.42
CA ALA A 833 -13.39 23.03 -14.54
C ALA A 833 -14.63 22.24 -14.11
N PHE A 834 -14.49 21.14 -13.36
CA PHE A 834 -15.64 20.40 -12.82
C PHE A 834 -16.51 21.25 -11.89
N ALA A 835 -15.91 22.08 -11.03
CA ALA A 835 -16.64 23.03 -10.21
C ALA A 835 -17.45 24.02 -11.08
N MET A 836 -16.89 24.48 -12.20
CA MET A 836 -17.58 25.41 -13.11
C MET A 836 -18.76 24.73 -13.80
N LEU A 837 -18.60 23.49 -14.23
CA LEU A 837 -19.66 22.70 -14.84
C LEU A 837 -20.79 22.43 -13.84
N ALA A 838 -20.45 22.11 -12.59
CA ALA A 838 -21.42 21.93 -11.53
C ALA A 838 -22.22 23.22 -11.27
N LEU A 839 -21.61 24.41 -11.31
CA LEU A 839 -22.33 25.68 -11.14
C LEU A 839 -23.35 25.99 -12.24
N GLN A 840 -23.24 25.35 -13.41
CA GLN A 840 -24.21 25.49 -14.50
C GLN A 840 -25.53 24.75 -14.23
N ASN A 841 -25.60 23.95 -13.16
CA ASN A 841 -26.73 23.07 -12.83
C ASN A 841 -27.20 22.24 -14.06
N PRO A 842 -26.32 21.43 -14.68
CA PRO A 842 -26.64 20.71 -15.89
C PRO A 842 -27.69 19.61 -15.65
N HIS A 843 -28.38 19.21 -16.71
CA HIS A 843 -29.26 18.03 -16.71
C HIS A 843 -28.56 16.82 -17.31
N ILE A 844 -27.70 17.06 -18.31
CA ILE A 844 -26.85 16.06 -18.95
C ILE A 844 -25.40 16.52 -18.86
N LEU A 845 -24.53 15.60 -18.46
CA LEU A 845 -23.09 15.81 -18.41
C LEU A 845 -22.42 14.97 -19.51
N LEU A 846 -21.68 15.64 -20.39
CA LEU A 846 -20.88 15.02 -21.44
C LEU A 846 -19.41 15.11 -21.02
N LEU A 847 -18.76 13.97 -20.83
CA LEU A 847 -17.37 13.90 -20.40
C LEU A 847 -16.51 13.29 -21.50
N ASP A 848 -15.53 14.03 -22.01
CA ASP A 848 -14.56 13.58 -23.01
C ASP A 848 -13.20 13.41 -22.33
N GLU A 849 -12.81 12.16 -22.08
CA GLU A 849 -11.58 11.75 -21.37
C GLU A 849 -11.35 12.48 -20.04
N PRO A 850 -12.28 12.35 -19.06
CA PRO A 850 -12.15 13.03 -17.76
C PRO A 850 -10.98 12.52 -16.90
N THR A 851 -10.40 11.37 -17.26
CA THR A 851 -9.32 10.66 -16.56
C THR A 851 -7.95 11.32 -16.70
N ASN A 852 -7.66 11.96 -17.85
CA ASN A 852 -6.28 12.31 -18.26
C ASN A 852 -5.55 13.31 -17.36
N HIS A 853 -6.30 14.10 -16.58
CA HIS A 853 -5.73 15.16 -15.75
C HIS A 853 -6.19 15.08 -14.30
N LEU A 854 -7.00 14.09 -13.93
CA LEU A 854 -7.44 13.90 -12.57
C LEU A 854 -6.50 12.90 -11.88
N ASP A 855 -6.16 13.17 -10.62
CA ASP A 855 -5.46 12.20 -9.79
C ASP A 855 -6.40 11.07 -9.34
N MET A 856 -5.82 9.97 -8.84
CA MET A 856 -6.59 8.80 -8.40
C MET A 856 -7.68 9.11 -7.38
N GLU A 857 -7.45 10.06 -6.47
CA GLU A 857 -8.42 10.48 -5.44
C GLU A 857 -9.58 11.28 -6.06
N GLY A 858 -9.28 12.27 -6.92
CA GLY A 858 -10.29 12.98 -7.69
C GLY A 858 -11.06 12.05 -8.62
N LEU A 859 -10.35 11.05 -9.17
CA LEU A 859 -10.82 9.80 -9.80
C LEU A 859 -12.08 9.23 -9.13
N ASP A 860 -11.80 8.69 -7.96
CA ASP A 860 -12.78 8.03 -7.08
C ASP A 860 -13.91 8.99 -6.70
N ALA A 861 -13.57 10.23 -6.35
CA ALA A 861 -14.55 11.25 -5.99
C ALA A 861 -15.53 11.55 -7.14
N LEU A 862 -15.04 11.62 -8.38
CA LEU A 862 -15.88 11.84 -9.57
C LEU A 862 -16.79 10.64 -9.84
N MET A 863 -16.27 9.41 -9.75
CA MET A 863 -17.06 8.20 -9.94
C MET A 863 -18.21 8.11 -8.92
N ASP A 864 -17.91 8.34 -7.65
CA ASP A 864 -18.91 8.32 -6.58
C ASP A 864 -19.97 9.41 -6.77
N ALA A 865 -19.54 10.62 -7.18
CA ALA A 865 -20.45 11.70 -7.46
C ALA A 865 -21.39 11.40 -8.64
N LEU A 866 -20.88 10.82 -9.74
CA LEU A 866 -21.69 10.47 -10.91
C LEU A 866 -22.64 9.30 -10.66
N LYS A 867 -22.28 8.40 -9.75
CA LYS A 867 -23.12 7.27 -9.34
C LYS A 867 -24.35 7.72 -8.55
N VAL A 868 -24.19 8.73 -7.69
CA VAL A 868 -25.28 9.27 -6.85
C VAL A 868 -26.11 10.34 -7.59
N TRP A 869 -25.50 11.06 -8.53
CA TRP A 869 -26.15 12.16 -9.23
C TRP A 869 -27.38 11.72 -10.05
N ASN A 870 -28.41 12.57 -10.12
CA ASN A 870 -29.72 12.28 -10.72
C ASN A 870 -29.88 12.74 -12.18
N GLY A 871 -28.84 13.33 -12.79
CA GLY A 871 -28.83 13.74 -14.20
C GLY A 871 -28.30 12.64 -15.13
N GLY A 872 -28.45 12.80 -16.45
CA GLY A 872 -27.92 11.85 -17.44
C GLY A 872 -26.43 12.07 -17.67
N SER A 873 -25.64 11.00 -17.86
CA SER A 873 -24.22 11.13 -18.20
C SER A 873 -23.85 10.35 -19.46
N ILE A 874 -23.02 10.97 -20.29
CA ILE A 874 -22.36 10.35 -21.43
C ILE A 874 -20.87 10.56 -21.25
N VAL A 875 -20.11 9.47 -21.22
CA VAL A 875 -18.68 9.51 -20.96
C VAL A 875 -17.93 8.81 -22.08
N ILE A 876 -16.91 9.47 -22.60
CA ILE A 876 -15.84 8.86 -23.36
C ILE A 876 -14.68 8.70 -22.39
N SER A 877 -14.24 7.48 -22.19
CA SER A 877 -13.05 7.20 -21.38
C SER A 877 -12.39 5.93 -21.90
N HIS A 878 -11.09 5.82 -21.67
CA HIS A 878 -10.33 4.59 -21.82
C HIS A 878 -10.13 3.81 -20.52
N ASP A 879 -10.61 4.30 -19.37
CA ASP A 879 -10.45 3.63 -18.08
C ASP A 879 -11.56 2.59 -17.85
N GLU A 880 -11.17 1.32 -17.75
CA GLU A 880 -12.07 0.18 -17.51
C GLU A 880 -12.87 0.33 -16.21
N ARG A 881 -12.22 0.75 -15.12
CA ARG A 881 -12.85 0.89 -13.81
C ARG A 881 -13.83 2.04 -13.82
N PHE A 882 -13.46 3.17 -14.43
CA PHE A 882 -14.33 4.32 -14.55
C PHE A 882 -15.62 3.96 -15.31
N ILE A 883 -15.48 3.30 -16.46
CA ILE A 883 -16.63 2.86 -17.26
C ILE A 883 -17.48 1.86 -16.48
N THR A 884 -16.87 0.84 -15.88
CA THR A 884 -17.59 -0.21 -15.15
C THR A 884 -18.34 0.33 -13.94
N THR A 885 -17.81 1.37 -13.29
CA THR A 885 -18.42 1.96 -12.08
C THR A 885 -19.54 2.94 -12.43
N VAL A 886 -19.37 3.74 -13.48
CA VAL A 886 -20.28 4.85 -13.81
C VAL A 886 -21.31 4.46 -14.86
N ALA A 887 -20.93 3.70 -15.87
CA ALA A 887 -21.77 3.40 -17.03
C ALA A 887 -22.68 2.20 -16.80
N ARG A 888 -23.91 2.30 -17.32
CA ARG A 888 -24.88 1.19 -17.40
C ARG A 888 -24.99 0.63 -18.81
N GLU A 889 -24.63 1.44 -19.80
CA GLU A 889 -24.69 1.06 -21.21
C GLU A 889 -23.36 1.34 -21.90
N LEU A 890 -22.89 0.37 -22.67
CA LEU A 890 -21.69 0.51 -23.49
C LEU A 890 -22.09 0.70 -24.96
N TRP A 891 -21.55 1.73 -25.59
CA TRP A 891 -21.76 2.07 -27.00
C TRP A 891 -20.43 2.08 -27.73
N VAL A 892 -20.33 1.34 -28.82
CA VAL A 892 -19.10 1.20 -29.60
C VAL A 892 -19.19 2.09 -30.84
N CYS A 893 -18.25 3.02 -30.96
CA CYS A 893 -18.07 3.89 -32.12
C CYS A 893 -16.97 3.29 -33.01
N ALA A 894 -17.36 2.61 -34.08
CA ALA A 894 -16.43 1.97 -35.03
C ALA A 894 -17.02 1.95 -36.45
N ASN A 895 -16.14 1.97 -37.45
CA ASN A 895 -16.49 1.88 -38.88
C ASN A 895 -17.56 2.91 -39.33
N GLY A 896 -17.59 4.07 -38.67
CA GLY A 896 -18.54 5.14 -38.95
C GLY A 896 -19.95 4.93 -38.42
N THR A 897 -20.17 3.93 -37.56
CA THR A 897 -21.46 3.69 -36.88
C THR A 897 -21.28 3.71 -35.37
N VAL A 898 -22.36 3.99 -34.64
CA VAL A 898 -22.38 3.96 -33.17
C VAL A 898 -23.46 2.97 -32.76
N THR A 899 -23.07 1.87 -32.12
CA THR A 899 -24.00 0.78 -31.80
C THR A 899 -23.92 0.39 -30.33
N LYS A 900 -25.06 0.01 -29.75
CA LYS A 900 -25.12 -0.48 -28.37
C LYS A 900 -24.52 -1.88 -28.28
N PHE A 901 -23.48 -2.03 -27.48
CA PHE A 901 -22.82 -3.30 -27.24
C PHE A 901 -23.54 -4.07 -26.12
N LYS A 902 -23.81 -5.37 -26.36
CA LYS A 902 -24.49 -6.25 -25.41
C LYS A 902 -23.45 -7.07 -24.64
N GLY A 903 -22.68 -6.42 -23.79
CA GLY A 903 -21.67 -7.04 -22.94
C GLY A 903 -20.90 -6.01 -22.11
N ASP A 904 -20.01 -6.50 -21.25
CA ASP A 904 -19.21 -5.67 -20.36
C ASP A 904 -17.89 -5.21 -21.03
N VAL A 905 -17.18 -4.29 -20.39
CA VAL A 905 -15.90 -3.76 -20.90
C VAL A 905 -14.86 -4.86 -21.10
N GLN A 906 -14.81 -5.86 -20.22
CA GLN A 906 -13.92 -7.02 -20.36
C GLN A 906 -14.25 -7.87 -21.58
N ALA A 907 -15.54 -8.09 -21.85
CA ALA A 907 -15.97 -8.80 -23.05
C ALA A 907 -15.53 -8.02 -24.31
N TYR A 908 -15.64 -6.69 -24.30
CA TYR A 908 -15.13 -5.85 -25.37
C TYR A 908 -13.60 -5.91 -25.52
N LYS A 909 -12.84 -5.86 -24.41
CA LYS A 909 -11.36 -6.02 -24.41
C LYS A 909 -10.95 -7.37 -25.01
N SER A 910 -11.61 -8.46 -24.60
CA SER A 910 -11.33 -9.80 -25.12
C SER A 910 -11.59 -9.92 -26.62
N LEU A 911 -12.68 -9.31 -27.11
CA LEU A 911 -13.03 -9.27 -28.52
C LEU A 911 -11.99 -8.47 -29.33
N ILE A 912 -11.47 -7.38 -28.77
CA ILE A 912 -10.39 -6.61 -29.40
C ILE A 912 -9.09 -7.42 -29.48
N VAL A 913 -8.67 -8.03 -28.36
CA VAL A 913 -7.42 -8.80 -28.32
C VAL A 913 -7.48 -9.97 -29.29
N GLN A 914 -8.62 -10.65 -29.39
CA GLN A 914 -8.85 -11.66 -30.41
C GLN A 914 -8.73 -11.08 -31.82
N ASN A 915 -9.39 -9.96 -32.12
CA ASN A 915 -9.30 -9.30 -33.43
C ASN A 915 -7.87 -8.84 -33.80
N ILE A 916 -7.03 -8.49 -32.82
CA ILE A 916 -5.61 -8.15 -33.06
C ILE A 916 -4.80 -9.41 -33.36
N LYS A 917 -5.05 -10.51 -32.63
CA LYS A 917 -4.39 -11.81 -32.85
C LYS A 917 -4.82 -12.49 -34.16
N ASP A 918 -6.06 -12.25 -34.59
CA ASP A 918 -6.66 -12.85 -35.78
C ASP A 918 -6.37 -12.08 -37.07
N LYS A 919 -5.83 -10.85 -36.98
CA LYS A 919 -5.30 -10.17 -38.16
C LYS A 919 -4.02 -10.89 -38.58
N PRO A 920 -3.97 -11.49 -39.78
CA PRO A 920 -2.75 -12.12 -40.25
C PRO A 920 -1.65 -11.05 -40.33
N THR A 921 -0.55 -11.35 -39.64
CA THR A 921 0.74 -10.66 -39.73
C THR A 921 1.20 -10.47 -41.17
#